data_AF-A0A928EIC3-F1
#
_entry.id   AF-A0A928EIC3-F1
#
_cell.length_a   1.000
_cell.length_b   1.000
_cell.length_c   1.000
_cell.angle_alpha   90.00
_cell.angle_beta   90.00
_cell.angle_gamma   90.00
#
_symmetry.space_group_name_H-M   'P 1'
#
loop_
_entity.id
_entity.type
_entity.pdbx_description
1 polymer ?
#
loop_
_entity_poly.entity_id
_entity_poly.type
_entity_poly.pdbx_seq_one_letter_code
_entity_poly.pdbx_strand_id
1 'polypeptide(L)'
;MKSKIVKILLLSLVCITVFGTIAPAAYESYDTYTYSIDGEPLPSPHAYTPDVEPYDSQSMGLLNGGKFGNKQLSKANDIVADNEGNLYIADTGNNRIVILNAYDYKATAVIETYVDEYGELQTFNSPKGVFVTDPTRMVDGSSHIFVCDTSNKRVVVFDRDCNYVKTIIEPENALLDENDFSPYAIAVDIYGRIFIVSQNCDQGIIVMSSDGEFTGFIGSQKVTVNAIEKLWDSLRGDEQTGAALSLSIPFNNITVDESGFVYVTINFDKKEELTQQFNTIKSKTSTYSPVKKLNSRGVEIMKRNGFFDPGGEVLSAVPLASYKDVSNIIDVTLGDEGSWTILDSTRSRLYTYDQNGNLLFAFGNKGDQIGNGEKYVAMTYQVVDGVYNLVMLDDTSTGFKLTVFQPTEYCDKIMMALHNQNNHNYSSTIDNWQDVLTSNNNFDLAYIGIGKALFNQGKYNEAMDMLSKAYEVDYYSKAFSEIRKNIISRWMIPMVAGLIALIVLIIKFLGWAKKKNKAVSLKVGEKTYGEELLYAFHLVFHPFDGFWDLKHEKRGSVRAAATILGITIVAFFYQGIGQGYMFNPRDTYSTIFIQIISVAVPVLLWVVGNWCLTTLFDGEGSMKDIFIATCYSLAPLPVFVTVSTILTNVMVASQSSIVSLIVTFGYIWVGILLFFGMVVTHDYSTGKNVVTTLGTIVAMCVIMFVAILFSSLVIKMATFLIAIITELADRLA
;
A
#
# COMPACT_ATOMS: atom_id res chain seq x y z
N MET A 1 -13.36 -65.53 28.27
CA MET A 1 -12.50 -64.57 27.53
C MET A 1 -13.01 -64.24 26.12
N LYS A 2 -13.42 -65.22 25.30
CA LYS A 2 -13.86 -64.97 23.91
C LYS A 2 -15.08 -64.03 23.75
N SER A 3 -16.08 -64.05 24.64
CA SER A 3 -17.27 -63.19 24.48
C SER A 3 -17.08 -61.71 24.85
N LYS A 4 -16.12 -61.40 25.73
CA LYS A 4 -15.78 -59.99 26.07
C LYS A 4 -14.98 -59.32 24.96
N ILE A 5 -14.08 -60.06 24.30
CA ILE A 5 -13.29 -59.55 23.17
C ILE A 5 -14.18 -59.28 21.95
N VAL A 6 -15.15 -60.16 21.66
CA VAL A 6 -16.11 -59.95 20.57
C VAL A 6 -17.02 -58.74 20.83
N LYS A 7 -17.46 -58.53 22.09
CA LYS A 7 -18.25 -57.35 22.46
C LYS A 7 -17.44 -56.05 22.37
N ILE A 8 -16.15 -56.07 22.72
CA ILE A 8 -15.27 -54.90 22.58
C ILE A 8 -15.01 -54.60 21.10
N LEU A 9 -14.79 -55.63 20.26
CA LEU A 9 -14.62 -55.47 18.82
C LEU A 9 -15.88 -54.96 18.11
N LEU A 10 -17.07 -55.43 18.52
CA LEU A 10 -18.34 -54.90 18.02
C LEU A 10 -18.62 -53.48 18.51
N LEU A 11 -18.26 -53.13 19.75
CA LEU A 11 -18.38 -51.76 20.24
C LEU A 11 -17.41 -50.81 19.52
N SER A 12 -16.19 -51.25 19.20
CA SER A 12 -15.24 -50.45 18.42
C SER A 12 -15.65 -50.31 16.96
N LEU A 13 -16.28 -51.33 16.35
CA LEU A 13 -16.80 -51.26 14.98
C LEU A 13 -18.05 -50.35 14.90
N VAL A 14 -18.87 -50.33 15.94
CA VAL A 14 -20.01 -49.39 16.08
C VAL A 14 -19.52 -47.97 16.35
N CYS A 15 -18.48 -47.77 17.15
CA CYS A 15 -17.88 -46.43 17.31
C CYS A 15 -17.25 -45.92 16.01
N ILE A 16 -16.61 -46.77 15.20
CA ILE A 16 -16.05 -46.38 13.90
C ILE A 16 -17.14 -46.05 12.86
N THR A 17 -18.35 -46.60 13.00
CA THR A 17 -19.48 -46.30 12.10
C THR A 17 -20.39 -45.17 12.60
N VAL A 18 -20.30 -44.79 13.87
CA VAL A 18 -21.07 -43.68 14.49
C VAL A 18 -20.28 -42.36 14.51
N PHE A 19 -18.96 -42.37 14.35
CA PHE A 19 -18.23 -41.20 13.85
C PHE A 19 -18.48 -41.12 12.35
N GLY A 20 -19.61 -40.49 12.04
CA GLY A 20 -20.11 -40.31 10.68
C GLY A 20 -19.02 -39.86 9.73
N THR A 21 -19.18 -40.31 8.49
CA THR A 21 -18.67 -39.66 7.30
C THR A 21 -18.93 -38.16 7.41
N ILE A 22 -17.97 -37.41 7.94
CA ILE A 22 -17.87 -35.99 7.64
C ILE A 22 -17.59 -36.03 6.15
N ALA A 23 -18.58 -35.71 5.33
CA ALA A 23 -18.34 -35.46 3.93
C ALA A 23 -17.15 -34.49 3.89
N PRO A 24 -16.05 -34.80 3.20
CA PRO A 24 -14.99 -33.83 3.05
C PRO A 24 -15.66 -32.56 2.52
N ALA A 25 -15.60 -31.48 3.29
CA ALA A 25 -15.89 -30.17 2.74
C ALA A 25 -15.01 -30.07 1.49
N ALA A 26 -15.62 -29.81 0.34
CA ALA A 26 -14.87 -29.56 -0.88
C ALA A 26 -13.91 -28.40 -0.57
N TYR A 27 -12.63 -28.73 -0.43
CA TYR A 27 -11.60 -27.75 -0.21
C TYR A 27 -11.26 -27.22 -1.60
N GLU A 28 -11.61 -25.97 -1.87
CA GLU A 28 -11.18 -25.32 -3.11
C GLU A 28 -9.65 -25.28 -3.15
N SER A 29 -9.07 -25.40 -4.34
CA SER A 29 -7.61 -25.53 -4.49
C SER A 29 -6.83 -24.23 -4.25
N TYR A 30 -7.52 -23.16 -3.89
CA TYR A 30 -6.99 -21.82 -3.67
C TYR A 30 -7.65 -21.18 -2.45
N ASP A 31 -6.97 -20.18 -1.88
CA ASP A 31 -7.53 -19.34 -0.81
C ASP A 31 -8.00 -18.00 -1.38
N THR A 32 -9.04 -17.43 -0.78
CA THR A 32 -9.43 -16.03 -1.00
C THR A 32 -9.00 -15.20 0.19
N TYR A 33 -8.39 -14.04 -0.04
CA TYR A 33 -7.81 -13.23 1.03
C TYR A 33 -7.82 -11.74 0.75
N THR A 34 -7.63 -10.95 1.81
CA THR A 34 -7.28 -9.52 1.76
C THR A 34 -5.91 -9.32 2.41
N TYR A 35 -5.42 -8.08 2.50
CA TYR A 35 -4.20 -7.78 3.25
C TYR A 35 -4.52 -6.98 4.51
N SER A 36 -3.84 -7.33 5.60
CA SER A 36 -3.75 -6.46 6.77
C SER A 36 -3.02 -5.17 6.42
N ILE A 37 -3.12 -4.16 7.29
CA ILE A 37 -2.38 -2.90 7.13
C ILE A 37 -0.85 -3.06 7.09
N ASP A 38 -0.34 -4.20 7.59
CA ASP A 38 1.08 -4.54 7.57
C ASP A 38 1.46 -5.38 6.33
N GLY A 39 0.49 -5.67 5.46
CA GLY A 39 0.68 -6.39 4.20
C GLY A 39 0.67 -7.91 4.36
N GLU A 40 0.23 -8.42 5.51
CA GLU A 40 0.07 -9.85 5.73
C GLU A 40 -1.25 -10.33 5.11
N PRO A 41 -1.27 -11.44 4.35
CA PRO A 41 -2.50 -11.98 3.80
C PRO A 41 -3.43 -12.48 4.91
N LEU A 42 -4.68 -12.05 4.86
CA LEU A 42 -5.75 -12.41 5.78
C LEU A 42 -6.78 -13.26 5.03
N PRO A 43 -6.86 -14.58 5.32
CA PRO A 43 -7.85 -15.45 4.70
C PRO A 43 -9.28 -14.95 4.92
N SER A 44 -10.12 -15.15 3.93
CA SER A 44 -11.53 -14.77 3.89
C SER A 44 -12.35 -15.88 3.21
N PRO A 45 -13.69 -15.91 3.38
CA PRO A 45 -14.54 -16.79 2.59
C PRO A 45 -14.34 -16.57 1.09
N HIS A 46 -14.54 -17.63 0.29
CA HIS A 46 -14.38 -17.53 -1.15
C HIS A 46 -15.35 -16.50 -1.73
N ALA A 47 -14.84 -15.49 -2.46
CA ALA A 47 -15.67 -14.53 -3.17
C ALA A 47 -16.24 -15.15 -4.46
N TYR A 48 -15.43 -15.97 -5.12
CA TYR A 48 -15.79 -16.68 -6.33
C TYR A 48 -15.45 -18.15 -6.16
N THR A 49 -16.20 -19.02 -6.83
CA THR A 49 -15.96 -20.48 -6.94
C THR A 49 -16.00 -20.91 -8.40
N PRO A 50 -15.08 -21.77 -8.87
CA PRO A 50 -15.06 -22.23 -10.26
C PRO A 50 -16.22 -23.18 -10.55
N ASP A 51 -16.64 -23.22 -11.81
CA ASP A 51 -17.48 -24.30 -12.32
C ASP A 51 -16.74 -25.65 -12.22
N VAL A 52 -17.52 -26.73 -12.13
CA VAL A 52 -17.03 -28.07 -11.75
C VAL A 52 -16.05 -28.65 -12.77
N GLU A 53 -16.16 -28.27 -14.05
CA GLU A 53 -15.19 -28.65 -15.09
C GLU A 53 -14.87 -27.45 -16.00
N PRO A 54 -13.57 -27.18 -16.28
CA PRO A 54 -13.19 -26.17 -17.28
C PRO A 54 -13.61 -26.59 -18.68
N TYR A 55 -13.99 -25.62 -19.51
CA TYR A 55 -14.36 -25.84 -20.91
C TYR A 55 -13.11 -25.88 -21.79
N ASP A 56 -12.83 -27.03 -22.40
CA ASP A 56 -11.79 -27.19 -23.42
C ASP A 56 -12.35 -27.06 -24.85
N SER A 57 -11.47 -27.11 -25.87
CA SER A 57 -11.89 -27.03 -27.28
C SER A 57 -12.89 -28.13 -27.70
N GLN A 58 -12.93 -29.27 -27.01
CA GLN A 58 -13.89 -30.34 -27.31
C GLN A 58 -15.28 -29.98 -26.77
N SER A 59 -15.38 -29.57 -25.51
CA SER A 59 -16.62 -29.13 -24.87
C SER A 59 -17.23 -27.91 -25.57
N MET A 60 -16.39 -26.99 -26.06
CA MET A 60 -16.79 -25.84 -26.89
C MET A 60 -17.30 -26.24 -28.29
N GLY A 61 -17.18 -27.51 -28.69
CA GLY A 61 -17.65 -27.99 -30.01
C GLY A 61 -16.74 -27.61 -31.18
N LEU A 62 -15.46 -27.30 -30.94
CA LEU A 62 -14.46 -26.97 -31.97
C LEU A 62 -13.75 -28.21 -32.56
N LEU A 63 -13.98 -29.37 -31.96
CA LEU A 63 -13.39 -30.66 -32.34
C LEU A 63 -14.47 -31.68 -32.77
N ASN A 64 -14.03 -32.83 -33.28
CA ASN A 64 -14.84 -34.00 -33.65
C ASN A 64 -15.84 -33.78 -34.80
N GLY A 65 -15.47 -32.99 -35.81
CA GLY A 65 -16.28 -32.81 -37.02
C GLY A 65 -17.48 -31.88 -36.84
N GLY A 66 -17.41 -30.98 -35.85
CA GLY A 66 -18.41 -29.92 -35.64
C GLY A 66 -18.51 -28.94 -36.82
N LYS A 67 -19.50 -28.04 -36.74
CA LYS A 67 -19.84 -27.04 -37.77
C LYS A 67 -18.66 -26.11 -38.14
N PHE A 68 -17.66 -25.96 -37.26
CA PHE A 68 -16.58 -24.98 -37.36
C PHE A 68 -15.18 -25.60 -37.52
N GLY A 69 -15.12 -26.83 -38.06
CA GLY A 69 -13.89 -27.55 -38.31
C GLY A 69 -13.47 -28.47 -37.15
N ASN A 70 -12.20 -28.88 -37.17
CA ASN A 70 -11.62 -29.77 -36.18
C ASN A 70 -10.26 -29.22 -35.71
N LYS A 71 -10.28 -28.00 -35.16
CA LYS A 71 -9.09 -27.25 -34.71
C LYS A 71 -9.26 -26.84 -33.25
N GLN A 72 -8.35 -27.30 -32.38
CA GLN A 72 -8.24 -26.79 -31.01
C GLN A 72 -7.78 -25.33 -31.02
N LEU A 73 -8.15 -24.58 -29.97
CA LEU A 73 -7.61 -23.24 -29.72
C LEU A 73 -6.07 -23.29 -29.65
N SER A 74 -5.41 -22.29 -30.23
CA SER A 74 -3.96 -22.23 -30.39
C SER A 74 -3.47 -20.81 -30.18
N LYS A 75 -2.59 -20.61 -29.20
CA LYS A 75 -2.04 -19.30 -28.81
C LYS A 75 -3.13 -18.22 -28.66
N ALA A 76 -4.31 -18.57 -28.15
CA ALA A 76 -5.37 -17.60 -27.94
C ALA A 76 -4.89 -16.50 -26.99
N ASN A 77 -5.19 -15.24 -27.31
CA ASN A 77 -4.56 -14.09 -26.65
C ASN A 77 -5.54 -13.18 -25.90
N ASP A 78 -6.83 -13.20 -26.28
CA ASP A 78 -7.81 -12.30 -25.70
C ASP A 78 -9.20 -12.95 -25.65
N ILE A 79 -10.01 -12.51 -24.68
CA ILE A 79 -11.40 -12.90 -24.47
C ILE A 79 -12.24 -11.72 -24.00
N VAL A 80 -13.40 -11.51 -24.62
CA VAL A 80 -14.34 -10.46 -24.21
C VAL A 80 -15.77 -10.97 -24.20
N ALA A 81 -16.56 -10.56 -23.21
CA ALA A 81 -17.99 -10.81 -23.15
C ALA A 81 -18.77 -9.65 -23.78
N ASP A 82 -19.89 -9.98 -24.43
CA ASP A 82 -20.88 -8.98 -24.86
C ASP A 82 -21.98 -8.75 -23.81
N ASN A 83 -22.93 -7.87 -24.13
CA ASN A 83 -24.06 -7.52 -23.26
C ASN A 83 -25.14 -8.61 -23.15
N GLU A 84 -25.06 -9.67 -23.95
CA GLU A 84 -25.91 -10.87 -23.88
C GLU A 84 -25.19 -12.05 -23.18
N GLY A 85 -23.94 -11.83 -22.77
CA GLY A 85 -23.08 -12.83 -22.15
C GLY A 85 -22.36 -13.75 -23.14
N ASN A 86 -22.45 -13.59 -24.46
CA ASN A 86 -21.65 -14.40 -25.38
C ASN A 86 -20.17 -14.01 -25.30
N LEU A 87 -19.28 -14.99 -25.49
CA LEU A 87 -17.84 -14.79 -25.36
C LEU A 87 -17.15 -14.82 -26.73
N TYR A 88 -16.23 -13.89 -26.94
CA TYR A 88 -15.46 -13.74 -28.16
C TYR A 88 -14.00 -13.99 -27.84
N ILE A 89 -13.39 -14.99 -28.49
CA ILE A 89 -11.99 -15.39 -28.26
C ILE A 89 -11.17 -15.11 -29.51
N ALA A 90 -10.06 -14.38 -29.33
CA ALA A 90 -9.04 -14.20 -30.35
C ALA A 90 -8.13 -15.45 -30.40
N ASP A 91 -8.45 -16.41 -31.28
CA ASP A 91 -7.68 -17.64 -31.49
C ASP A 91 -6.50 -17.38 -32.43
N THR A 92 -5.54 -16.59 -31.93
CA THR A 92 -4.44 -15.98 -32.68
C THR A 92 -3.65 -16.98 -33.54
N GLY A 93 -3.33 -18.14 -32.99
CA GLY A 93 -2.54 -19.16 -33.69
C GLY A 93 -3.29 -19.86 -34.83
N ASN A 94 -4.62 -19.73 -34.89
CA ASN A 94 -5.46 -20.23 -35.96
C ASN A 94 -6.02 -19.12 -36.86
N ASN A 95 -5.65 -17.85 -36.66
CA ASN A 95 -6.11 -16.70 -37.44
C ASN A 95 -7.65 -16.58 -37.52
N ARG A 96 -8.33 -16.72 -36.38
CA ARG A 96 -9.79 -16.66 -36.33
C ARG A 96 -10.32 -16.08 -35.03
N ILE A 97 -11.57 -15.62 -35.04
CA ILE A 97 -12.33 -15.26 -33.83
C ILE A 97 -13.39 -16.34 -33.59
N VAL A 98 -13.45 -16.87 -32.38
CA VAL A 98 -14.43 -17.88 -31.97
C VAL A 98 -15.48 -17.24 -31.07
N ILE A 99 -16.77 -17.45 -31.37
CA ILE A 99 -17.89 -16.90 -30.61
C ILE A 99 -18.60 -18.04 -29.89
N LEU A 100 -18.68 -17.98 -28.57
CA LEU A 100 -19.30 -18.99 -27.71
C LEU A 100 -20.63 -18.47 -27.14
N ASN A 101 -21.62 -19.35 -27.06
CA ASN A 101 -22.89 -19.03 -26.41
C ASN A 101 -22.73 -18.77 -24.91
N ALA A 102 -23.52 -17.85 -24.38
CA ALA A 102 -23.48 -17.46 -22.98
C ALA A 102 -23.73 -18.59 -21.96
N TYR A 103 -24.54 -19.59 -22.32
CA TYR A 103 -25.06 -20.59 -21.37
C TYR A 103 -24.37 -21.95 -21.46
N ASP A 104 -24.09 -22.43 -22.67
CA ASP A 104 -23.49 -23.76 -22.88
C ASP A 104 -22.03 -23.72 -23.35
N TYR A 105 -21.47 -22.52 -23.52
CA TYR A 105 -20.10 -22.25 -23.97
C TYR A 105 -19.73 -22.96 -25.27
N LYS A 106 -20.71 -23.36 -26.10
CA LYS A 106 -20.46 -23.93 -27.42
C LYS A 106 -20.29 -22.85 -28.46
N ALA A 107 -19.41 -23.12 -29.42
CA ALA A 107 -19.20 -22.24 -30.55
C ALA A 107 -20.50 -22.09 -31.37
N THR A 108 -20.96 -20.85 -31.53
CA THR A 108 -22.13 -20.48 -32.34
C THR A 108 -21.73 -19.92 -33.70
N ALA A 109 -20.55 -19.29 -33.77
CA ALA A 109 -19.95 -18.73 -34.98
C ALA A 109 -18.43 -18.69 -34.88
N VAL A 110 -17.77 -18.68 -36.04
CA VAL A 110 -16.32 -18.49 -36.17
C VAL A 110 -16.04 -17.59 -37.37
N ILE A 111 -15.26 -16.54 -37.16
CA ILE A 111 -14.79 -15.64 -38.21
C ILE A 111 -13.36 -16.02 -38.56
N GLU A 112 -13.15 -16.70 -39.69
CA GLU A 112 -11.82 -17.10 -40.20
C GLU A 112 -11.47 -16.38 -41.51
N THR A 113 -12.50 -16.10 -42.31
CA THR A 113 -12.41 -15.33 -43.55
C THR A 113 -13.59 -14.38 -43.67
N TYR A 114 -13.42 -13.31 -44.43
CA TYR A 114 -14.47 -12.34 -44.74
C TYR A 114 -14.22 -11.72 -46.11
N VAL A 115 -15.23 -11.06 -46.66
CA VAL A 115 -15.13 -10.34 -47.93
C VAL A 115 -15.05 -8.85 -47.61
N ASP A 116 -14.01 -8.18 -48.10
CA ASP A 116 -13.83 -6.73 -47.89
C ASP A 116 -14.70 -5.87 -48.82
N GLU A 117 -14.56 -4.54 -48.72
CA GLU A 117 -15.30 -3.57 -49.55
C GLU A 117 -15.00 -3.68 -51.06
N TYR A 118 -13.91 -4.36 -51.44
CA TYR A 118 -13.51 -4.58 -52.81
C TYR A 118 -14.02 -5.92 -53.37
N GLY A 119 -14.69 -6.73 -52.54
CA GLY A 119 -15.16 -8.06 -52.92
C GLY A 119 -14.08 -9.13 -52.84
N GLU A 120 -12.94 -8.84 -52.22
CA GLU A 120 -11.81 -9.77 -52.10
C GLU A 120 -11.90 -10.58 -50.82
N LEU A 121 -11.56 -11.86 -50.90
CA LEU A 121 -11.54 -12.75 -49.73
C LEU A 121 -10.31 -12.47 -48.89
N GLN A 122 -10.53 -11.99 -47.68
CA GLN A 122 -9.51 -11.68 -46.68
C GLN A 122 -9.48 -12.76 -45.58
N THR A 123 -8.32 -12.88 -44.93
CA THR A 123 -8.13 -13.67 -43.70
C THR A 123 -7.31 -12.87 -42.69
N PHE A 124 -7.39 -13.23 -41.42
CA PHE A 124 -6.58 -12.62 -40.38
C PHE A 124 -5.14 -13.14 -40.40
N ASN A 125 -4.26 -12.39 -39.77
CA ASN A 125 -2.88 -12.76 -39.50
C ASN A 125 -2.52 -12.38 -38.06
N SER A 126 -2.50 -13.39 -37.19
CA SER A 126 -2.27 -13.23 -35.75
C SER A 126 -3.19 -12.18 -35.10
N PRO A 127 -4.53 -12.37 -35.13
CA PRO A 127 -5.44 -11.47 -34.44
C PRO A 127 -5.24 -11.60 -32.92
N LYS A 128 -4.92 -10.50 -32.22
CA LYS A 128 -4.51 -10.55 -30.80
C LYS A 128 -5.50 -9.93 -29.83
N GLY A 129 -6.36 -9.03 -30.28
CA GLY A 129 -7.31 -8.31 -29.42
C GLY A 129 -8.68 -8.31 -30.05
N VAL A 130 -9.72 -8.38 -29.22
CA VAL A 130 -11.12 -8.36 -29.62
C VAL A 130 -11.94 -7.51 -28.65
N PHE A 131 -12.83 -6.67 -29.18
CA PHE A 131 -13.73 -5.86 -28.36
C PHE A 131 -15.12 -5.82 -28.97
N VAL A 132 -16.14 -5.84 -28.12
CA VAL A 132 -17.55 -5.78 -28.56
C VAL A 132 -18.24 -4.60 -27.91
N THR A 133 -18.93 -3.81 -28.71
CA THR A 133 -19.69 -2.65 -28.23
C THR A 133 -21.10 -3.03 -27.80
N ASP A 134 -21.53 -2.49 -26.66
CA ASP A 134 -22.85 -2.71 -26.08
C ASP A 134 -23.87 -1.69 -26.64
N PRO A 135 -24.84 -2.12 -27.46
CA PRO A 135 -25.82 -1.21 -28.07
C PRO A 135 -26.70 -0.48 -27.06
N THR A 136 -26.82 -1.00 -25.82
CA THR A 136 -27.60 -0.35 -24.75
C THR A 136 -26.88 0.86 -24.16
N ARG A 137 -25.56 0.96 -24.37
CA ARG A 137 -24.69 2.03 -23.85
C ARG A 137 -24.22 3.00 -24.94
N MET A 138 -24.08 2.52 -26.18
CA MET A 138 -23.62 3.34 -27.30
C MET A 138 -24.63 4.47 -27.63
N VAL A 139 -24.13 5.69 -27.83
CA VAL A 139 -24.97 6.86 -28.17
C VAL A 139 -25.67 6.70 -29.51
N ASP A 140 -25.03 6.03 -30.47
CA ASP A 140 -25.59 5.74 -31.78
C ASP A 140 -26.37 4.42 -31.85
N GLY A 141 -26.43 3.68 -30.73
CA GLY A 141 -27.07 2.36 -30.65
C GLY A 141 -26.37 1.28 -31.48
N SER A 142 -25.14 1.52 -31.96
CA SER A 142 -24.41 0.55 -32.77
C SER A 142 -23.87 -0.60 -31.91
N SER A 143 -23.73 -1.78 -32.52
CA SER A 143 -23.07 -2.93 -31.92
C SER A 143 -22.20 -3.60 -32.96
N HIS A 144 -20.91 -3.54 -32.70
CA HIS A 144 -19.84 -3.97 -33.59
C HIS A 144 -18.82 -4.79 -32.82
N ILE A 145 -18.19 -5.73 -33.55
CA ILE A 145 -17.05 -6.52 -33.12
C ILE A 145 -15.81 -5.88 -33.75
N PHE A 146 -14.86 -5.46 -32.92
CA PHE A 146 -13.58 -4.93 -33.35
C PHE A 146 -12.50 -5.98 -33.16
N VAL A 147 -11.71 -6.24 -34.20
CA VAL A 147 -10.64 -7.25 -34.20
C VAL A 147 -9.31 -6.59 -34.53
N CYS A 148 -8.35 -6.67 -33.61
CA CYS A 148 -6.97 -6.25 -33.83
C CYS A 148 -6.23 -7.32 -34.65
N ASP A 149 -6.18 -7.13 -35.97
CA ASP A 149 -5.46 -7.99 -36.92
C ASP A 149 -3.97 -7.59 -36.95
N THR A 150 -3.28 -7.88 -35.85
CA THR A 150 -2.00 -7.28 -35.46
C THR A 150 -0.92 -7.38 -36.53
N SER A 151 -0.69 -8.57 -37.10
CA SER A 151 0.39 -8.74 -38.09
C SER A 151 0.04 -8.20 -39.48
N ASN A 152 -1.24 -7.92 -39.75
CA ASN A 152 -1.68 -7.16 -40.92
C ASN A 152 -1.78 -5.65 -40.66
N LYS A 153 -1.39 -5.17 -39.46
CA LYS A 153 -1.37 -3.74 -39.10
C LYS A 153 -2.73 -3.03 -39.32
N ARG A 154 -3.83 -3.70 -38.97
CA ARG A 154 -5.19 -3.15 -39.15
C ARG A 154 -6.13 -3.56 -38.03
N VAL A 155 -7.22 -2.83 -37.87
CA VAL A 155 -8.39 -3.25 -37.09
C VAL A 155 -9.53 -3.52 -38.05
N VAL A 156 -10.16 -4.68 -37.92
CA VAL A 156 -11.30 -5.08 -38.77
C VAL A 156 -12.57 -5.02 -37.94
N VAL A 157 -13.60 -4.39 -38.48
CA VAL A 157 -14.89 -4.18 -37.80
C VAL A 157 -15.96 -5.04 -38.45
N PHE A 158 -16.70 -5.78 -37.64
CA PHE A 158 -17.83 -6.61 -38.05
C PHE A 158 -19.10 -6.18 -37.34
N ASP A 159 -20.26 -6.49 -37.93
CA ASP A 159 -21.53 -6.46 -37.23
C ASP A 159 -21.70 -7.72 -36.35
N ARG A 160 -22.79 -7.79 -35.59
CA ARG A 160 -23.09 -8.91 -34.69
C ARG A 160 -23.44 -10.21 -35.43
N ASP A 161 -23.82 -10.11 -36.70
CA ASP A 161 -24.06 -11.24 -37.60
C ASP A 161 -22.77 -11.74 -38.28
N CYS A 162 -21.60 -11.20 -37.87
CA CYS A 162 -20.27 -11.50 -38.39
C CYS A 162 -20.02 -11.04 -39.84
N ASN A 163 -20.80 -10.09 -40.35
CA ASN A 163 -20.54 -9.49 -41.65
C ASN A 163 -19.51 -8.38 -41.53
N TYR A 164 -18.66 -8.26 -42.54
CA TYR A 164 -17.68 -7.19 -42.64
C TYR A 164 -18.36 -5.82 -42.71
N VAL A 165 -17.88 -4.85 -41.93
CA VAL A 165 -18.35 -3.46 -41.94
C VAL A 165 -17.30 -2.53 -42.51
N LYS A 166 -16.10 -2.53 -41.94
CA LYS A 166 -14.97 -1.68 -42.39
C LYS A 166 -13.63 -2.14 -41.84
N THR A 167 -12.56 -1.60 -42.42
CA THR A 167 -11.18 -1.75 -41.95
C THR A 167 -10.64 -0.39 -41.53
N ILE A 168 -9.97 -0.34 -40.38
CA ILE A 168 -9.22 0.81 -39.89
C ILE A 168 -7.74 0.49 -40.09
N ILE A 169 -7.08 1.32 -40.88
CA ILE A 169 -5.66 1.18 -41.21
C ILE A 169 -4.85 2.25 -40.49
N GLU A 170 -3.53 2.14 -40.60
CA GLU A 170 -2.62 3.19 -40.16
C GLU A 170 -2.96 4.52 -40.86
N PRO A 171 -3.21 5.60 -40.11
CA PRO A 171 -3.53 6.90 -40.68
C PRO A 171 -2.28 7.51 -41.34
N GLU A 172 -2.43 8.15 -42.49
CA GLU A 172 -1.36 8.91 -43.14
C GLU A 172 -1.04 10.19 -42.34
N ASN A 173 -0.25 10.08 -41.27
CA ASN A 173 0.11 11.21 -40.41
C ASN A 173 1.61 11.21 -40.08
N ALA A 174 2.24 12.39 -40.13
CA ALA A 174 3.66 12.60 -39.86
C ALA A 174 4.10 12.33 -38.40
N LEU A 175 3.16 12.03 -37.49
CA LEU A 175 3.43 11.75 -36.08
C LEU A 175 3.55 10.25 -35.75
N LEU A 176 3.17 9.38 -36.68
CA LEU A 176 3.30 7.92 -36.58
C LEU A 176 4.41 7.47 -37.53
N ASP A 177 5.40 6.76 -37.01
CA ASP A 177 6.35 6.04 -37.86
C ASP A 177 5.66 4.78 -38.42
N GLU A 178 6.05 4.31 -39.61
CA GLU A 178 5.45 3.18 -40.36
C GLU A 178 5.34 1.85 -39.58
N ASN A 179 5.96 1.75 -38.41
CA ASN A 179 5.92 0.58 -37.53
C ASN A 179 5.14 0.78 -36.22
N ASP A 180 4.58 1.96 -36.00
CA ASP A 180 3.89 2.34 -34.75
C ASP A 180 2.46 1.82 -34.68
N PHE A 181 1.87 1.39 -35.81
CA PHE A 181 0.53 0.84 -35.87
C PHE A 181 0.51 -0.70 -35.99
N SER A 182 0.64 -1.37 -34.85
CA SER A 182 0.51 -2.82 -34.69
C SER A 182 -0.50 -3.09 -33.56
N PRO A 183 -1.81 -2.96 -33.86
CA PRO A 183 -2.86 -2.96 -32.84
C PRO A 183 -2.84 -4.27 -32.05
N TYR A 184 -2.76 -4.16 -30.73
CA TYR A 184 -2.64 -5.30 -29.81
C TYR A 184 -3.90 -5.47 -28.98
N ALA A 185 -4.38 -4.39 -28.35
CA ALA A 185 -5.60 -4.34 -27.56
C ALA A 185 -6.39 -3.08 -27.93
N ILE A 186 -7.72 -3.15 -27.78
CA ILE A 186 -8.64 -2.12 -28.24
C ILE A 186 -9.81 -1.96 -27.27
N ALA A 187 -10.24 -0.72 -27.06
CA ALA A 187 -11.46 -0.40 -26.34
C ALA A 187 -12.21 0.70 -27.07
N VAL A 188 -13.54 0.68 -27.02
CA VAL A 188 -14.41 1.68 -27.66
C VAL A 188 -15.38 2.22 -26.63
N ASP A 189 -15.39 3.54 -26.46
CA ASP A 189 -16.31 4.17 -25.50
C ASP A 189 -17.73 4.38 -26.04
N ILE A 190 -18.62 4.84 -25.16
CA ILE A 190 -20.03 5.10 -25.49
C ILE A 190 -20.26 6.11 -26.62
N TYR A 191 -19.25 6.93 -26.97
CA TYR A 191 -19.32 7.91 -28.05
C TYR A 191 -18.72 7.37 -29.36
N GLY A 192 -18.28 6.12 -29.38
CA GLY A 192 -17.62 5.50 -30.54
C GLY A 192 -16.16 5.90 -30.71
N ARG A 193 -15.52 6.54 -29.71
CA ARG A 193 -14.08 6.82 -29.78
C ARG A 193 -13.32 5.53 -29.56
N ILE A 194 -12.35 5.30 -30.42
CA ILE A 194 -11.58 4.07 -30.47
C ILE A 194 -10.21 4.31 -29.84
N PHE A 195 -9.87 3.50 -28.84
CA PHE A 195 -8.60 3.54 -28.12
C PHE A 195 -7.81 2.28 -28.44
N ILE A 196 -6.61 2.45 -29.01
CA ILE A 196 -5.76 1.34 -29.46
C ILE A 196 -4.43 1.37 -28.70
N VAL A 197 -4.11 0.25 -28.08
CA VAL A 197 -2.77 -0.05 -27.59
C VAL A 197 -2.03 -0.81 -28.69
N SER A 198 -0.86 -0.31 -29.08
CA SER A 198 -0.04 -0.87 -30.17
C SER A 198 1.30 -1.36 -29.63
N GLN A 199 1.80 -2.51 -30.12
CA GLN A 199 3.01 -3.16 -29.59
C GLN A 199 4.29 -2.31 -29.69
N ASN A 200 4.35 -1.40 -30.65
CA ASN A 200 5.55 -0.61 -30.95
C ASN A 200 5.35 0.90 -30.69
N CYS A 201 4.22 1.31 -30.11
CA CYS A 201 3.93 2.72 -29.89
C CYS A 201 4.42 3.16 -28.50
N ASP A 202 5.50 3.94 -28.46
CA ASP A 202 5.98 4.56 -27.22
C ASP A 202 5.20 5.84 -26.87
N GLN A 203 4.47 6.44 -27.82
CA GLN A 203 3.71 7.67 -27.62
C GLN A 203 2.41 7.50 -26.81
N GLY A 204 2.08 6.27 -26.39
CA GLY A 204 0.93 5.95 -25.53
C GLY A 204 -0.21 5.29 -26.31
N ILE A 205 -1.44 5.66 -25.98
CA ILE A 205 -2.66 5.08 -26.57
C ILE A 205 -3.03 5.89 -27.80
N ILE A 206 -3.23 5.22 -28.93
CA ILE A 206 -3.70 5.81 -30.18
C ILE A 206 -5.20 6.04 -30.06
N VAL A 207 -5.65 7.28 -30.26
CA VAL A 207 -7.07 7.65 -30.21
C VAL A 207 -7.57 7.96 -31.61
N MET A 208 -8.66 7.31 -31.99
CA MET A 208 -9.34 7.51 -33.27
C MET A 208 -10.82 7.87 -33.06
N SER A 209 -11.39 8.55 -34.05
CA SER A 209 -12.83 8.80 -34.11
C SER A 209 -13.59 7.52 -34.44
N SER A 210 -14.92 7.57 -34.31
CA SER A 210 -15.82 6.49 -34.75
C SER A 210 -15.64 6.12 -36.21
N ASP A 211 -15.19 7.05 -37.06
CA ASP A 211 -14.95 6.83 -38.48
C ASP A 211 -13.62 6.13 -38.76
N GLY A 212 -12.68 6.13 -37.80
CA GLY A 212 -11.32 5.61 -37.95
C GLY A 212 -10.27 6.70 -38.18
N GLU A 213 -10.65 7.97 -38.08
CA GLU A 213 -9.73 9.10 -38.25
C GLU A 213 -8.88 9.32 -37.00
N PHE A 214 -7.57 9.51 -37.18
CA PHE A 214 -6.65 9.75 -36.08
C PHE A 214 -6.92 11.08 -35.39
N THR A 215 -7.07 11.04 -34.07
CA THR A 215 -7.30 12.22 -33.23
C THR A 215 -6.05 12.65 -32.46
N GLY A 216 -5.24 11.70 -31.98
CA GLY A 216 -4.04 11.98 -31.21
C GLY A 216 -3.60 10.82 -30.33
N PHE A 217 -2.64 11.08 -29.45
CA PHE A 217 -2.19 10.14 -28.42
C PHE A 217 -2.57 10.61 -27.02
N ILE A 218 -2.84 9.67 -26.12
CA ILE A 218 -3.04 9.93 -24.70
C ILE A 218 -2.19 9.00 -23.83
N GLY A 219 -1.88 9.45 -22.61
CA GLY A 219 -1.23 8.59 -21.60
C GLY A 219 0.27 8.34 -21.78
N SER A 220 0.98 9.07 -22.66
CA SER A 220 2.44 8.97 -22.76
C SER A 220 3.11 9.27 -21.42
N GLN A 221 4.00 8.38 -20.98
CA GLN A 221 4.70 8.52 -19.71
C GLN A 221 6.14 8.92 -19.95
N LYS A 222 6.51 10.12 -19.49
CA LYS A 222 7.90 10.53 -19.49
C LYS A 222 8.56 10.13 -18.18
N VAL A 223 9.38 9.10 -18.18
CA VAL A 223 10.18 8.72 -17.01
C VAL A 223 11.36 9.69 -16.90
N THR A 224 11.37 10.51 -15.84
CA THR A 224 12.51 11.38 -15.55
C THR A 224 13.64 10.59 -14.90
N VAL A 225 14.81 10.58 -15.54
CA VAL A 225 16.04 10.03 -14.96
C VAL A 225 16.35 10.71 -13.63
N ASN A 226 16.82 9.93 -12.65
CA ASN A 226 17.14 10.36 -11.30
C ASN A 226 18.15 11.52 -11.31
N ALA A 227 17.95 12.53 -10.46
CA ALA A 227 18.79 13.74 -10.40
C ALA A 227 20.26 13.42 -10.04
N ILE A 228 20.48 12.36 -9.26
CA ILE A 228 21.83 11.89 -8.90
C ILE A 228 22.52 11.24 -10.10
N GLU A 229 21.80 10.54 -10.97
CA GLU A 229 22.33 9.99 -12.22
C GLU A 229 22.74 11.11 -13.17
N LYS A 230 21.88 12.11 -13.36
CA LYS A 230 22.22 13.30 -14.16
C LYS A 230 23.45 14.04 -13.62
N LEU A 231 23.64 14.08 -12.30
CA LEU A 231 24.84 14.64 -11.68
C LEU A 231 26.08 13.78 -11.96
N TRP A 232 25.96 12.45 -11.87
CA TRP A 232 27.06 11.52 -12.18
C TRP A 232 27.45 11.54 -13.65
N ASP A 233 26.48 11.65 -14.56
CA ASP A 233 26.72 11.75 -16.01
C ASP A 233 27.38 13.09 -16.36
N SER A 234 26.94 14.18 -15.71
CA SER A 234 27.59 15.49 -15.82
C SER A 234 29.03 15.50 -15.30
N LEU A 235 29.38 14.63 -14.34
CA LEU A 235 30.74 14.50 -13.80
C LEU A 235 31.65 13.58 -14.64
N ARG A 236 31.08 12.64 -15.43
CA ARG A 236 31.83 11.72 -16.28
C ARG A 236 32.18 12.28 -17.66
N GLY A 237 31.50 13.33 -18.12
CA GLY A 237 31.83 13.99 -19.38
C GLY A 237 31.51 13.16 -20.63
N ASP A 238 30.57 12.22 -20.56
CA ASP A 238 30.16 11.40 -21.69
C ASP A 238 29.20 12.18 -22.62
N GLU A 239 29.74 12.74 -23.71
CA GLU A 239 28.97 13.43 -24.78
C GLU A 239 27.98 12.53 -25.53
N GLN A 240 27.92 11.21 -25.26
CA GLN A 240 26.99 10.29 -25.93
C GLN A 240 25.63 10.12 -25.24
N THR A 241 25.33 10.82 -24.14
CA THR A 241 24.12 10.56 -23.33
C THR A 241 22.98 11.56 -23.53
N GLY A 242 22.93 12.26 -24.67
CA GLY A 242 21.74 13.02 -25.09
C GLY A 242 20.57 12.16 -25.58
N ALA A 243 20.83 10.87 -25.83
CA ALA A 243 19.86 9.92 -26.41
C ALA A 243 19.41 8.80 -25.45
N ALA A 244 19.69 8.90 -24.14
CA ALA A 244 18.84 8.27 -23.14
C ALA A 244 17.53 9.07 -23.05
N LEU A 245 16.87 9.18 -24.20
CA LEU A 245 15.55 9.73 -24.38
C LEU A 245 14.63 9.00 -23.42
N SER A 246 13.78 9.78 -22.77
CA SER A 246 12.64 9.35 -21.98
C SER A 246 11.78 8.39 -22.82
N LEU A 247 12.17 7.11 -22.91
CA LEU A 247 11.37 6.07 -23.52
C LEU A 247 10.16 5.87 -22.63
N SER A 248 9.00 6.13 -23.20
CA SER A 248 7.71 5.93 -22.55
C SER A 248 7.42 4.43 -22.54
N ILE A 249 6.91 3.95 -21.41
CA ILE A 249 6.67 2.52 -21.19
C ILE A 249 5.33 2.21 -21.87
N PRO A 250 5.31 1.30 -22.87
CA PRO A 250 4.08 1.01 -23.60
C PRO A 250 3.07 0.33 -22.68
N PHE A 251 1.79 0.61 -22.92
CA PHE A 251 0.71 -0.15 -22.30
C PHE A 251 0.63 -1.55 -22.94
N ASN A 252 0.19 -2.54 -22.18
CA ASN A 252 0.02 -3.91 -22.69
C ASN A 252 -1.43 -4.36 -22.78
N ASN A 253 -2.38 -3.67 -22.14
CA ASN A 253 -3.81 -3.95 -22.28
C ASN A 253 -4.65 -2.70 -21.98
N ILE A 254 -5.91 -2.70 -22.39
CA ILE A 254 -6.84 -1.58 -22.29
C ILE A 254 -8.30 -2.04 -22.16
N THR A 255 -9.08 -1.36 -21.31
CA THR A 255 -10.54 -1.44 -21.28
C THR A 255 -11.14 -0.08 -20.97
N VAL A 256 -12.46 0.08 -21.07
CA VAL A 256 -13.14 1.36 -20.87
C VAL A 256 -14.40 1.18 -20.03
N ASP A 257 -14.63 2.10 -19.09
CA ASP A 257 -15.85 2.10 -18.28
C ASP A 257 -17.00 2.84 -18.96
N GLU A 258 -18.20 2.72 -18.37
CA GLU A 258 -19.42 3.35 -18.87
C GLU A 258 -19.34 4.89 -18.97
N SER A 259 -18.42 5.51 -18.23
CA SER A 259 -18.19 6.96 -18.27
C SER A 259 -17.15 7.38 -19.33
N GLY A 260 -16.59 6.42 -20.08
CA GLY A 260 -15.54 6.66 -21.06
C GLY A 260 -14.16 6.89 -20.44
N PHE A 261 -13.95 6.46 -19.19
CA PHE A 261 -12.62 6.44 -18.59
C PHE A 261 -11.90 5.14 -18.93
N VAL A 262 -10.64 5.28 -19.32
CA VAL A 262 -9.84 4.19 -19.86
C VAL A 262 -9.00 3.58 -18.76
N TYR A 263 -9.07 2.26 -18.60
CA TYR A 263 -8.16 1.50 -17.75
C TYR A 263 -7.08 0.88 -18.62
N VAL A 264 -5.83 0.98 -18.19
CA VAL A 264 -4.67 0.41 -18.89
C VAL A 264 -3.74 -0.29 -17.92
N THR A 265 -3.08 -1.33 -18.40
CA THR A 265 -2.03 -2.04 -17.69
C THR A 265 -0.66 -1.73 -18.28
N ILE A 266 0.38 -1.89 -17.47
CA ILE A 266 1.77 -1.65 -17.83
C ILE A 266 2.63 -2.78 -17.26
N ASN A 267 3.49 -3.34 -18.10
CA ASN A 267 4.55 -4.25 -17.66
C ASN A 267 5.89 -3.51 -17.60
N PHE A 268 6.62 -3.77 -16.52
CA PHE A 268 7.96 -3.23 -16.31
C PHE A 268 8.97 -4.36 -16.45
N ASP A 269 9.91 -4.22 -17.39
CA ASP A 269 10.89 -5.29 -17.67
C ASP A 269 12.26 -4.98 -17.06
N LYS A 270 12.55 -3.69 -16.79
CA LYS A 270 13.85 -3.30 -16.23
C LYS A 270 13.86 -3.44 -14.72
N LYS A 271 14.99 -3.89 -14.19
CA LYS A 271 15.19 -4.11 -12.75
C LYS A 271 14.91 -2.84 -11.93
N GLU A 272 15.33 -1.69 -12.44
CA GLU A 272 15.13 -0.39 -11.79
C GLU A 272 13.64 -0.04 -11.72
N GLU A 273 12.91 -0.25 -12.81
CA GLU A 273 11.47 0.01 -12.92
C GLU A 273 10.67 -0.92 -11.99
N LEU A 274 10.98 -2.22 -11.97
CA LEU A 274 10.39 -3.22 -11.06
C LEU A 274 10.62 -2.87 -9.58
N THR A 275 11.81 -2.33 -9.25
CA THR A 275 12.10 -1.87 -7.88
C THR A 275 11.22 -0.67 -7.51
N GLN A 276 10.97 0.24 -8.46
CA GLN A 276 10.08 1.38 -8.23
C GLN A 276 8.60 0.96 -8.16
N GLN A 277 8.17 -0.03 -8.94
CA GLN A 277 6.83 -0.62 -8.85
C GLN A 277 6.60 -1.20 -7.45
N PHE A 278 7.55 -1.98 -6.94
CA PHE A 278 7.48 -2.54 -5.57
C PHE A 278 7.31 -1.44 -4.51
N ASN A 279 8.08 -0.35 -4.62
CA ASN A 279 7.95 0.79 -3.70
C ASN A 279 6.62 1.52 -3.87
N THR A 280 6.11 1.58 -5.09
CA THR A 280 4.86 2.24 -5.46
C THR A 280 3.65 1.63 -4.78
N ILE A 281 3.60 0.29 -4.64
CA ILE A 281 2.52 -0.41 -3.94
C ILE A 281 2.32 0.12 -2.51
N LYS A 282 3.39 0.57 -1.85
CA LYS A 282 3.33 1.15 -0.48
C LYS A 282 3.20 2.67 -0.48
N SER A 283 3.87 3.37 -1.41
CA SER A 283 3.85 4.84 -1.47
C SER A 283 2.59 5.42 -2.11
N LYS A 284 1.84 4.60 -2.86
CA LYS A 284 0.63 4.97 -3.60
C LYS A 284 0.85 6.06 -4.65
N THR A 285 2.05 6.12 -5.23
CA THR A 285 2.41 7.08 -6.28
C THR A 285 2.04 6.56 -7.67
N SER A 286 1.45 7.37 -8.54
CA SER A 286 0.98 6.86 -9.84
C SER A 286 2.08 6.53 -10.85
N THR A 287 3.33 6.99 -10.66
CA THR A 287 4.39 6.91 -11.69
C THR A 287 4.68 5.49 -12.18
N TYR A 288 5.00 4.57 -11.26
CA TYR A 288 5.33 3.17 -11.57
C TYR A 288 4.19 2.21 -11.18
N SER A 289 2.96 2.70 -11.17
CA SER A 289 1.77 1.89 -10.93
C SER A 289 1.49 1.03 -12.17
N PRO A 290 1.33 -0.30 -12.04
CA PRO A 290 1.16 -1.22 -13.17
C PRO A 290 -0.25 -1.18 -13.77
N VAL A 291 -1.17 -0.44 -13.15
CA VAL A 291 -2.52 -0.22 -13.66
C VAL A 291 -2.91 1.24 -13.44
N LYS A 292 -3.57 1.85 -14.43
CA LYS A 292 -3.95 3.26 -14.38
C LYS A 292 -5.35 3.46 -14.94
N LYS A 293 -6.05 4.45 -14.40
CA LYS A 293 -7.32 4.97 -14.93
C LYS A 293 -7.07 6.34 -15.51
N LEU A 294 -7.32 6.52 -16.79
CA LEU A 294 -7.07 7.75 -17.53
C LEU A 294 -8.40 8.39 -17.93
N ASN A 295 -8.44 9.73 -17.88
CA ASN A 295 -9.51 10.47 -18.53
C ASN A 295 -9.27 10.64 -20.04
N SER A 296 -10.23 11.22 -20.73
CA SER A 296 -10.18 11.48 -22.18
C SER A 296 -9.00 12.35 -22.65
N ARG A 297 -8.30 13.02 -21.73
CA ARG A 297 -7.09 13.81 -22.01
C ARG A 297 -5.79 13.05 -21.70
N GLY A 298 -5.87 11.79 -21.27
CA GLY A 298 -4.72 10.99 -20.84
C GLY A 298 -4.20 11.32 -19.45
N VAL A 299 -4.94 12.09 -18.65
CA VAL A 299 -4.55 12.40 -17.27
C VAL A 299 -5.00 11.26 -16.37
N GLU A 300 -4.09 10.81 -15.52
CA GLU A 300 -4.33 9.74 -14.54
C GLU A 300 -5.25 10.23 -13.40
N ILE A 301 -6.27 9.44 -13.08
CA ILE A 301 -7.35 9.76 -12.13
C ILE A 301 -7.73 8.60 -11.21
N MET A 302 -6.94 7.52 -11.13
CA MET A 302 -7.25 6.39 -10.27
C MET A 302 -7.17 6.79 -8.81
N LYS A 303 -8.22 6.44 -8.05
CA LYS A 303 -8.22 6.59 -6.60
C LYS A 303 -7.42 5.44 -5.96
N ARG A 304 -6.66 5.76 -4.92
CA ARG A 304 -5.72 4.85 -4.24
C ARG A 304 -5.96 4.88 -2.74
N ASN A 305 -7.22 4.64 -2.34
CA ASN A 305 -7.64 4.81 -0.95
C ASN A 305 -7.32 3.59 -0.08
N GLY A 306 -7.18 2.39 -0.67
CA GLY A 306 -6.82 1.17 0.05
C GLY A 306 -5.46 1.27 0.73
N PHE A 307 -5.14 0.36 1.66
CA PHE A 307 -3.85 0.36 2.37
C PHE A 307 -2.64 0.30 1.43
N PHE A 308 -2.80 -0.36 0.29
CA PHE A 308 -1.81 -0.52 -0.76
C PHE A 308 -2.36 -0.01 -2.09
N ASP A 309 -1.49 0.44 -2.99
CA ASP A 309 -1.84 0.78 -4.37
C ASP A 309 -2.36 -0.46 -5.10
N PRO A 310 -3.37 -0.34 -5.98
CA PRO A 310 -3.70 -1.44 -6.88
C PRO A 310 -2.50 -1.79 -7.76
N GLY A 311 -1.97 -3.00 -7.57
CA GLY A 311 -0.76 -3.41 -8.28
C GLY A 311 -0.37 -4.88 -8.15
N GLY A 312 -1.23 -5.70 -7.56
CA GLY A 312 -1.00 -7.13 -7.37
C GLY A 312 -0.52 -7.48 -5.97
N GLU A 313 0.48 -8.36 -5.89
CA GLU A 313 0.96 -8.94 -4.64
C GLU A 313 1.57 -7.89 -3.69
N VAL A 314 1.15 -7.91 -2.43
CA VAL A 314 1.76 -7.08 -1.39
C VAL A 314 2.86 -7.88 -0.71
N LEU A 315 4.10 -7.51 -1.00
CA LEU A 315 5.27 -8.18 -0.46
C LEU A 315 5.72 -7.52 0.86
N SER A 316 5.49 -8.23 1.97
CA SER A 316 5.91 -7.80 3.31
C SER A 316 7.31 -8.32 3.69
N ALA A 317 8.17 -7.36 4.03
CA ALA A 317 9.41 -7.51 4.79
C ALA A 317 10.44 -8.60 4.41
N VAL A 318 10.96 -8.56 3.18
CA VAL A 318 12.36 -8.98 2.89
C VAL A 318 12.93 -7.95 1.90
N PRO A 319 14.19 -7.48 2.00
CA PRO A 319 14.81 -6.80 0.85
C PRO A 319 14.67 -7.74 -0.34
N LEU A 320 13.96 -7.31 -1.40
CA LEU A 320 13.65 -8.09 -2.61
C LEU A 320 14.73 -9.16 -2.85
N ALA A 321 14.47 -10.40 -2.42
CA ALA A 321 15.42 -11.49 -2.61
C ALA A 321 15.58 -11.77 -4.12
N SER A 322 14.52 -11.49 -4.88
CA SER A 322 14.47 -11.56 -6.33
C SER A 322 13.42 -10.59 -6.89
N TYR A 323 13.80 -9.75 -7.85
CA TYR A 323 12.88 -8.88 -8.59
C TYR A 323 11.82 -9.64 -9.41
N LYS A 324 11.98 -10.97 -9.54
CA LYS A 324 10.99 -11.86 -10.17
C LYS A 324 9.71 -12.03 -9.34
N ASP A 325 9.69 -11.54 -8.10
CA ASP A 325 8.52 -11.64 -7.24
C ASP A 325 7.53 -10.49 -7.44
N VAL A 326 7.88 -9.44 -8.20
CA VAL A 326 6.94 -8.35 -8.51
C VAL A 326 5.84 -8.85 -9.45
N SER A 327 4.60 -8.46 -9.21
CA SER A 327 3.45 -8.87 -10.02
C SER A 327 3.53 -8.32 -11.44
N ASN A 328 3.23 -9.18 -12.41
CA ASN A 328 3.22 -8.86 -13.84
C ASN A 328 1.77 -8.81 -14.33
N ILE A 329 1.23 -7.60 -14.46
CA ILE A 329 -0.19 -7.35 -14.67
C ILE A 329 -0.51 -7.32 -16.17
N ILE A 330 -1.22 -8.35 -16.63
CA ILE A 330 -1.45 -8.56 -18.07
C ILE A 330 -2.84 -8.13 -18.55
N ASP A 331 -3.79 -8.00 -17.64
CA ASP A 331 -5.19 -7.72 -17.99
C ASP A 331 -5.93 -7.00 -16.87
N VAL A 332 -6.99 -6.28 -17.25
CA VAL A 332 -7.91 -5.55 -16.38
C VAL A 332 -9.33 -5.64 -16.94
N THR A 333 -10.29 -6.04 -16.10
CA THR A 333 -11.70 -6.16 -16.48
C THR A 333 -12.61 -5.47 -15.45
N LEU A 334 -13.78 -5.00 -15.89
CA LEU A 334 -14.70 -4.19 -15.10
C LEU A 334 -15.92 -5.03 -14.67
N GLY A 335 -16.20 -5.04 -13.38
CA GLY A 335 -17.28 -5.82 -12.77
C GLY A 335 -18.44 -4.95 -12.30
N ASP A 336 -19.28 -5.54 -11.45
CA ASP A 336 -20.46 -4.88 -10.88
C ASP A 336 -20.10 -3.73 -9.94
N GLU A 337 -21.00 -2.76 -9.78
CA GLU A 337 -20.89 -1.64 -8.82
C GLU A 337 -19.59 -0.83 -8.87
N GLY A 338 -19.00 -0.75 -10.07
CA GLY A 338 -17.72 -0.08 -10.31
C GLY A 338 -16.52 -0.84 -9.74
N SER A 339 -16.69 -2.11 -9.40
CA SER A 339 -15.58 -3.01 -9.11
C SER A 339 -14.78 -3.31 -10.38
N TRP A 340 -13.53 -3.68 -10.19
CA TRP A 340 -12.64 -4.00 -11.30
C TRP A 340 -11.54 -4.94 -10.83
N THR A 341 -11.11 -5.82 -11.73
CA THR A 341 -10.18 -6.92 -11.42
C THR A 341 -8.96 -6.81 -12.30
N ILE A 342 -7.78 -7.06 -11.72
CA ILE A 342 -6.51 -7.19 -12.46
C ILE A 342 -6.00 -8.63 -12.40
N LEU A 343 -5.28 -9.04 -13.46
CA LEU A 343 -4.70 -10.38 -13.59
C LEU A 343 -3.18 -10.34 -13.47
N ASP A 344 -2.64 -10.98 -12.42
CA ASP A 344 -1.21 -11.21 -12.23
C ASP A 344 -0.78 -12.55 -12.83
N SER A 345 -0.06 -12.47 -13.94
CA SER A 345 0.48 -13.65 -14.65
C SER A 345 1.63 -14.35 -13.92
N THR A 346 2.32 -13.68 -13.00
CA THR A 346 3.44 -14.27 -12.25
C THR A 346 2.95 -15.41 -11.36
N ARG A 347 1.77 -15.22 -10.74
CA ARG A 347 1.18 -16.12 -9.74
C ARG A 347 -0.15 -16.73 -10.15
N SER A 348 -0.67 -16.39 -11.33
CA SER A 348 -2.04 -16.71 -11.75
C SER A 348 -3.06 -16.24 -10.71
N ARG A 349 -2.92 -15.00 -10.25
CA ARG A 349 -3.74 -14.39 -9.19
C ARG A 349 -4.59 -13.25 -9.70
N LEU A 350 -5.76 -13.12 -9.10
CA LEU A 350 -6.76 -12.11 -9.40
C LEU A 350 -6.87 -11.17 -8.20
N TYR A 351 -6.95 -9.87 -8.46
CA TYR A 351 -7.14 -8.86 -7.42
C TYR A 351 -8.30 -7.95 -7.82
N THR A 352 -9.37 -7.96 -7.04
CA THR A 352 -10.57 -7.18 -7.28
C THR A 352 -10.64 -5.99 -6.33
N TYR A 353 -10.86 -4.81 -6.88
CA TYR A 353 -10.92 -3.54 -6.15
C TYR A 353 -12.27 -2.87 -6.33
N ASP A 354 -12.65 -2.00 -5.38
CA ASP A 354 -13.75 -1.06 -5.58
C ASP A 354 -13.35 0.14 -6.45
N GLN A 355 -14.33 0.98 -6.81
CA GLN A 355 -14.11 2.22 -7.56
C GLN A 355 -13.18 3.25 -6.88
N ASN A 356 -12.82 3.05 -5.61
CA ASN A 356 -11.93 3.91 -4.84
C ASN A 356 -10.52 3.31 -4.67
N GLY A 357 -10.25 2.16 -5.29
CA GLY A 357 -8.97 1.46 -5.20
C GLY A 357 -8.76 0.75 -3.85
N ASN A 358 -9.84 0.38 -3.16
CA ASN A 358 -9.75 -0.51 -1.99
C ASN A 358 -9.83 -1.96 -2.46
N LEU A 359 -8.91 -2.82 -2.02
CA LEU A 359 -8.95 -4.24 -2.32
C LEU A 359 -10.18 -4.88 -1.63
N LEU A 360 -11.02 -5.55 -2.42
CA LEU A 360 -12.18 -6.30 -1.95
C LEU A 360 -11.80 -7.74 -1.61
N PHE A 361 -11.07 -8.39 -2.53
CA PHE A 361 -10.57 -9.74 -2.36
C PHE A 361 -9.52 -10.05 -3.42
N ALA A 362 -8.65 -11.00 -3.11
CA ALA A 362 -7.71 -11.62 -4.03
C ALA A 362 -7.82 -13.14 -3.95
N PHE A 363 -7.65 -13.84 -5.07
CA PHE A 363 -7.68 -15.30 -5.11
C PHE A 363 -6.96 -15.87 -6.33
N GLY A 364 -6.90 -17.19 -6.41
CA GLY A 364 -6.19 -17.92 -7.46
C GLY A 364 -4.75 -18.28 -7.06
N ASN A 365 -4.19 -19.23 -7.77
CA ASN A 365 -2.80 -19.65 -7.61
C ASN A 365 -2.32 -20.32 -8.89
N LYS A 366 -1.01 -20.53 -8.97
CA LYS A 366 -0.42 -21.28 -10.07
C LYS A 366 -0.58 -22.78 -9.84
N GLY A 367 -1.22 -23.48 -10.77
CA GLY A 367 -1.44 -24.92 -10.67
C GLY A 367 -2.40 -25.46 -11.72
N ASP A 368 -2.49 -26.78 -11.80
CA ASP A 368 -3.37 -27.53 -12.72
C ASP A 368 -4.70 -27.96 -12.08
N GLN A 369 -4.88 -27.65 -10.80
CA GLN A 369 -6.10 -27.94 -10.04
C GLN A 369 -7.20 -26.94 -10.40
N ILE A 370 -8.47 -27.39 -10.35
CA ILE A 370 -9.63 -26.54 -10.65
C ILE A 370 -9.66 -25.33 -9.72
N GLY A 371 -9.79 -24.13 -10.29
CA GLY A 371 -9.70 -22.86 -9.57
C GLY A 371 -8.31 -22.20 -9.57
N ASN A 372 -7.27 -22.96 -9.91
CA ASN A 372 -5.92 -22.44 -10.17
C ASN A 372 -5.69 -22.29 -11.68
N GLY A 373 -4.67 -21.50 -12.05
CA GLY A 373 -4.29 -21.27 -13.44
C GLY A 373 -2.87 -21.75 -13.73
N GLU A 374 -2.66 -22.52 -14.79
CA GLU A 374 -1.31 -22.90 -15.22
C GLU A 374 -0.58 -21.66 -15.78
N LYS A 375 -1.28 -20.92 -16.65
CA LYS A 375 -0.84 -19.67 -17.27
C LYS A 375 -2.05 -18.92 -17.82
N TYR A 376 -2.76 -18.19 -16.95
CA TYR A 376 -3.82 -17.29 -17.40
C TYR A 376 -3.29 -16.26 -18.39
N VAL A 377 -4.07 -16.03 -19.46
CA VAL A 377 -3.72 -15.14 -20.58
C VAL A 377 -4.64 -13.94 -20.67
N ALA A 378 -5.94 -14.14 -20.46
CA ALA A 378 -6.94 -13.08 -20.52
C ALA A 378 -8.13 -13.42 -19.60
N MET A 379 -8.91 -12.40 -19.26
CA MET A 379 -10.11 -12.53 -18.43
C MET A 379 -11.21 -11.56 -18.83
N THR A 380 -12.45 -11.91 -18.50
CA THR A 380 -13.57 -10.99 -18.71
C THR A 380 -14.70 -11.25 -17.71
N TYR A 381 -15.43 -10.21 -17.32
CA TYR A 381 -16.72 -10.39 -16.64
C TYR A 381 -17.80 -10.70 -17.67
N GLN A 382 -18.46 -11.84 -17.49
CA GLN A 382 -19.60 -12.29 -18.27
C GLN A 382 -20.87 -12.11 -17.42
N VAL A 383 -21.83 -11.33 -17.93
CA VAL A 383 -23.10 -11.10 -17.24
C VAL A 383 -24.17 -12.03 -17.81
N VAL A 384 -24.68 -12.94 -17.00
CA VAL A 384 -25.77 -13.88 -17.37
C VAL A 384 -26.85 -13.80 -16.30
N ASP A 385 -28.08 -13.49 -16.69
CA ASP A 385 -29.22 -13.33 -15.76
C ASP A 385 -28.94 -12.37 -14.58
N GLY A 386 -28.12 -11.33 -14.81
CA GLY A 386 -27.72 -10.35 -13.80
C GLY A 386 -26.59 -10.81 -12.87
N VAL A 387 -26.02 -12.01 -13.09
CA VAL A 387 -24.89 -12.55 -12.34
C VAL A 387 -23.59 -12.24 -13.07
N TYR A 388 -22.63 -11.64 -12.37
CA TYR A 388 -21.31 -11.27 -12.89
C TYR A 388 -20.31 -12.42 -12.69
N ASN A 389 -20.26 -13.34 -13.65
CA ASN A 389 -19.30 -14.43 -13.68
C ASN A 389 -17.94 -13.92 -14.16
N LEU A 390 -16.86 -14.36 -13.53
CA LEU A 390 -15.50 -14.05 -13.98
C LEU A 390 -14.98 -15.21 -14.84
N VAL A 391 -14.73 -14.96 -16.11
CA VAL A 391 -14.28 -15.98 -17.07
C VAL A 391 -12.78 -15.82 -17.31
N MET A 392 -12.04 -16.92 -17.16
CA MET A 392 -10.59 -16.99 -17.30
C MET A 392 -10.20 -17.84 -18.50
N LEU A 393 -9.31 -17.32 -19.35
CA LEU A 393 -8.67 -18.06 -20.43
C LEU A 393 -7.27 -18.51 -20.01
N ASP A 394 -7.04 -19.83 -19.96
CA ASP A 394 -5.80 -20.44 -19.48
C ASP A 394 -5.07 -21.23 -20.58
N ASP A 395 -3.77 -20.98 -20.74
CA ASP A 395 -2.86 -21.69 -21.65
C ASP A 395 -2.22 -22.87 -20.92
N THR A 396 -2.93 -24.01 -20.88
CA THR A 396 -2.50 -25.19 -20.14
C THR A 396 -1.61 -26.11 -20.97
N SER A 397 -0.86 -26.99 -20.30
CA SER A 397 -0.10 -28.07 -20.93
C SER A 397 -0.94 -29.00 -21.83
N THR A 398 -2.26 -29.04 -21.64
CA THR A 398 -3.22 -29.86 -22.40
C THR A 398 -4.01 -29.10 -23.46
N GLY A 399 -3.68 -27.82 -23.69
CA GLY A 399 -4.42 -26.92 -24.58
C GLY A 399 -5.17 -25.83 -23.82
N PHE A 400 -5.77 -24.88 -24.54
CA PHE A 400 -6.50 -23.78 -23.90
C PHE A 400 -7.77 -24.27 -23.20
N LYS A 401 -7.98 -23.77 -21.98
CA LYS A 401 -9.17 -24.03 -21.18
C LYS A 401 -9.82 -22.72 -20.76
N LEU A 402 -11.13 -22.74 -20.64
CA LEU A 402 -11.95 -21.65 -20.13
C LEU A 402 -12.52 -22.06 -18.78
N THR A 403 -12.21 -21.29 -17.74
CA THR A 403 -12.72 -21.51 -16.38
C THR A 403 -13.69 -20.40 -16.04
N VAL A 404 -14.92 -20.75 -15.69
CA VAL A 404 -15.96 -19.80 -15.28
C VAL A 404 -16.02 -19.79 -13.76
N PHE A 405 -15.80 -18.64 -13.16
CA PHE A 405 -15.95 -18.42 -11.73
C PHE A 405 -17.29 -17.73 -11.47
N GLN A 406 -18.11 -18.35 -10.62
CA GLN A 406 -19.39 -17.80 -10.19
C GLN A 406 -19.24 -17.08 -8.84
N PRO A 407 -19.91 -15.94 -8.62
CA PRO A 407 -19.89 -15.27 -7.33
C PRO A 407 -20.57 -16.13 -6.27
N THR A 408 -20.03 -16.12 -5.06
CA THR A 408 -20.66 -16.75 -3.89
C THR A 408 -21.59 -15.78 -3.18
N GLU A 409 -22.38 -16.30 -2.23
CA GLU A 409 -23.19 -15.47 -1.32
C GLU A 409 -22.33 -14.41 -0.57
N TYR A 410 -21.05 -14.70 -0.33
CA TYR A 410 -20.14 -13.73 0.30
C TYR A 410 -19.83 -12.56 -0.64
N CYS A 411 -19.58 -12.82 -1.92
CA CYS A 411 -19.39 -11.75 -2.91
C CYS A 411 -20.66 -10.93 -3.10
N ASP A 412 -21.82 -11.57 -3.19
CA ASP A 412 -23.11 -10.88 -3.34
C ASP A 412 -23.37 -9.90 -2.18
N LYS A 413 -23.03 -10.29 -0.94
CA LYS A 413 -23.13 -9.39 0.23
C LYS A 413 -22.21 -8.17 0.10
N ILE A 414 -20.99 -8.35 -0.41
CA ILE A 414 -20.06 -7.24 -0.65
C ILE A 414 -20.62 -6.31 -1.74
N MET A 415 -21.08 -6.87 -2.86
CA MET A 415 -21.63 -6.06 -3.97
C MET A 415 -22.89 -5.32 -3.55
N MET A 416 -23.78 -5.94 -2.78
CA MET A 416 -24.97 -5.29 -2.23
C MET A 416 -24.63 -4.14 -1.26
N ALA A 417 -23.57 -4.30 -0.46
CA ALA A 417 -23.08 -3.25 0.42
C ALA A 417 -22.51 -2.07 -0.38
N LEU A 418 -21.73 -2.35 -1.43
CA LEU A 418 -21.21 -1.35 -2.36
C LEU A 418 -22.33 -0.61 -3.11
N HIS A 419 -23.33 -1.33 -3.63
CA HIS A 419 -24.52 -0.76 -4.27
C HIS A 419 -25.20 0.28 -3.40
N ASN A 420 -25.52 -0.09 -2.16
CA ASN A 420 -26.19 0.83 -1.23
C ASN A 420 -25.27 1.99 -0.82
N GLN A 421 -23.96 1.75 -0.69
CA GLN A 421 -22.99 2.79 -0.40
C GLN A 421 -22.88 3.82 -1.54
N ASN A 422 -22.79 3.35 -2.79
CA ASN A 422 -22.71 4.16 -4.00
C ASN A 422 -23.98 5.00 -4.19
N ASN A 423 -25.14 4.42 -3.85
CA ASN A 423 -26.44 5.08 -3.89
C ASN A 423 -26.78 5.92 -2.64
N HIS A 424 -25.84 6.06 -1.71
CA HIS A 424 -25.99 6.85 -0.47
C HIS A 424 -27.13 6.38 0.46
N ASN A 425 -27.51 5.11 0.39
CA ASN A 425 -28.52 4.48 1.24
C ASN A 425 -27.93 4.04 2.59
N TYR A 426 -27.60 5.01 3.45
CA TYR A 426 -26.77 4.77 4.64
C TYR A 426 -27.28 3.70 5.61
N SER A 427 -28.61 3.57 5.82
CA SER A 427 -29.15 2.54 6.72
C SER A 427 -28.88 1.13 6.18
N SER A 428 -29.24 0.89 4.91
CA SER A 428 -28.98 -0.39 4.25
C SER A 428 -27.49 -0.67 4.09
N THR A 429 -26.66 0.36 3.89
CA THR A 429 -25.19 0.23 3.89
C THR A 429 -24.68 -0.33 5.21
N ILE A 430 -25.19 0.14 6.36
CA ILE A 430 -24.79 -0.37 7.68
C ILE A 430 -25.19 -1.83 7.81
N ASP A 431 -26.45 -2.17 7.50
CA ASP A 431 -26.96 -3.53 7.64
C ASP A 431 -26.18 -4.52 6.75
N ASN A 432 -25.97 -4.19 5.47
CA ASN A 432 -25.24 -5.05 4.53
C ASN A 432 -23.76 -5.23 4.92
N TRP A 433 -23.07 -4.15 5.33
CA TRP A 433 -21.69 -4.31 5.81
C TRP A 433 -21.61 -5.11 7.11
N GLN A 434 -22.62 -5.00 7.97
CA GLN A 434 -22.70 -5.79 9.19
C GLN A 434 -22.93 -7.28 8.87
N ASP A 435 -23.73 -7.59 7.85
CA ASP A 435 -23.88 -8.95 7.33
C ASP A 435 -22.57 -9.50 6.76
N VAL A 436 -21.79 -8.69 6.02
CA VAL A 436 -20.43 -9.10 5.58
C VAL A 436 -19.54 -9.43 6.78
N LEU A 437 -19.59 -8.64 7.86
CA LEU A 437 -18.82 -8.89 9.08
C LEU A 437 -19.22 -10.17 9.82
N THR A 438 -20.44 -10.67 9.62
CA THR A 438 -20.82 -12.00 10.17
C THR A 438 -20.10 -13.15 9.48
N SER A 439 -19.80 -12.99 8.18
CA SER A 439 -19.03 -13.97 7.39
C SER A 439 -17.51 -13.75 7.52
N ASN A 440 -17.06 -12.51 7.60
CA ASN A 440 -15.65 -12.14 7.69
C ASN A 440 -15.45 -10.94 8.63
N ASN A 441 -15.11 -11.23 9.88
CA ASN A 441 -14.87 -10.21 10.91
C ASN A 441 -13.55 -9.43 10.74
N ASN A 442 -12.66 -9.87 9.84
CA ASN A 442 -11.39 -9.23 9.52
C ASN A 442 -11.48 -8.31 8.28
N PHE A 443 -12.68 -8.04 7.78
CA PHE A 443 -12.86 -7.20 6.59
C PHE A 443 -12.88 -5.71 6.94
N ASP A 444 -11.70 -5.09 6.95
CA ASP A 444 -11.50 -3.68 7.32
C ASP A 444 -12.43 -2.70 6.57
N LEU A 445 -12.68 -2.97 5.29
CA LEU A 445 -13.55 -2.12 4.46
C LEU A 445 -14.98 -2.05 4.98
N ALA A 446 -15.50 -3.12 5.59
CA ALA A 446 -16.84 -3.11 6.17
C ALA A 446 -16.92 -2.17 7.38
N TYR A 447 -15.92 -2.18 8.28
CA TYR A 447 -15.87 -1.23 9.39
C TYR A 447 -15.76 0.22 8.90
N ILE A 448 -14.95 0.46 7.85
CA ILE A 448 -14.84 1.78 7.23
C ILE A 448 -16.18 2.22 6.61
N GLY A 449 -16.86 1.31 5.90
CA GLY A 449 -18.16 1.55 5.27
C GLY A 449 -19.24 1.90 6.29
N ILE A 450 -19.36 1.10 7.36
CA ILE A 450 -20.28 1.36 8.48
C ILE A 450 -19.94 2.71 9.14
N GLY A 451 -18.65 2.94 9.45
CA GLY A 451 -18.19 4.17 10.07
C GLY A 451 -18.51 5.43 9.26
N LYS A 452 -18.31 5.38 7.94
CA LYS A 452 -18.68 6.48 7.02
C LYS A 452 -20.20 6.68 6.94
N ALA A 453 -20.98 5.60 6.90
CA ALA A 453 -22.45 5.69 6.90
C ALA A 453 -22.98 6.30 8.21
N LEU A 454 -22.47 5.88 9.37
CA LEU A 454 -22.80 6.45 10.68
C LEU A 454 -22.40 7.93 10.79
N PHE A 455 -21.24 8.30 10.25
CA PHE A 455 -20.78 9.68 10.18
C PHE A 455 -21.78 10.55 9.41
N ASN A 456 -22.25 10.07 8.24
CA ASN A 456 -23.23 10.78 7.42
C ASN A 456 -24.63 10.86 8.08
N GLN A 457 -24.98 9.90 8.94
CA GLN A 457 -26.18 9.97 9.79
C GLN A 457 -26.03 10.90 11.01
N GLY A 458 -24.86 11.49 11.24
CA GLY A 458 -24.57 12.33 12.42
C GLY A 458 -24.29 11.56 13.71
N LYS A 459 -24.15 10.22 13.64
CA LYS A 459 -23.83 9.36 14.79
C LYS A 459 -22.32 9.27 15.01
N TYR A 460 -21.71 10.41 15.34
CA TYR A 460 -20.24 10.55 15.33
C TYR A 460 -19.49 9.63 16.31
N ASN A 461 -20.07 9.32 17.48
CA ASN A 461 -19.41 8.44 18.46
C ASN A 461 -19.34 6.98 17.95
N GLU A 462 -20.45 6.46 17.42
CA GLU A 462 -20.51 5.13 16.84
C GLU A 462 -19.64 5.04 15.59
N ALA A 463 -19.61 6.10 14.78
CA ALA A 463 -18.72 6.22 13.64
C ALA A 463 -17.25 6.08 14.04
N MET A 464 -16.81 6.80 15.09
CA MET A 464 -15.44 6.72 15.60
C MET A 464 -15.07 5.33 16.10
N ASP A 465 -15.97 4.62 16.78
CA ASP A 465 -15.73 3.25 17.23
C ASP A 465 -15.44 2.32 16.03
N MET A 466 -16.30 2.36 15.00
CA MET A 466 -16.09 1.56 13.77
C MET A 466 -14.82 1.95 13.02
N LEU A 467 -14.57 3.25 12.83
CA LEU A 467 -13.39 3.72 12.09
C LEU A 467 -12.07 3.38 12.80
N SER A 468 -12.07 3.35 14.14
CA SER A 468 -10.90 2.97 14.92
C SER A 468 -10.52 1.49 14.76
N LYS A 469 -11.50 0.61 14.57
CA LYS A 469 -11.28 -0.83 14.36
C LYS A 469 -10.55 -1.15 13.05
N ALA A 470 -10.66 -0.27 12.04
CA ALA A 470 -10.00 -0.40 10.74
C ALA A 470 -8.88 0.63 10.52
N TYR A 471 -8.37 1.26 11.58
CA TYR A 471 -7.25 2.20 11.51
C TYR A 471 -7.48 3.43 10.61
N GLU A 472 -8.74 3.81 10.34
CA GLU A 472 -9.12 4.89 9.42
C GLU A 472 -9.08 6.25 10.14
N VAL A 473 -7.94 6.95 10.02
CA VAL A 473 -7.67 8.20 10.78
C VAL A 473 -8.41 9.41 10.23
N ASP A 474 -8.57 9.51 8.91
CA ASP A 474 -9.08 10.74 8.29
C ASP A 474 -10.56 10.96 8.61
N TYR A 475 -11.39 9.94 8.41
CA TYR A 475 -12.80 10.02 8.79
C TYR A 475 -13.00 10.06 10.31
N TYR A 476 -12.15 9.39 11.09
CA TYR A 476 -12.19 9.48 12.55
C TYR A 476 -11.96 10.93 13.00
N SER A 477 -10.95 11.60 12.43
CA SER A 477 -10.64 13.00 12.73
C SER A 477 -11.80 13.94 12.34
N LYS A 478 -12.50 13.67 11.22
CA LYS A 478 -13.70 14.41 10.83
C LYS A 478 -14.83 14.23 11.85
N ALA A 479 -15.14 12.99 12.24
CA ALA A 479 -16.15 12.68 13.25
C ALA A 479 -15.82 13.33 14.61
N PHE A 480 -14.58 13.21 15.06
CA PHE A 480 -14.09 13.83 16.28
C PHE A 480 -14.20 15.36 16.24
N SER A 481 -13.90 15.98 15.10
CA SER A 481 -14.05 17.43 14.91
C SER A 481 -15.50 17.89 15.14
N GLU A 482 -16.49 17.15 14.64
CA GLU A 482 -17.91 17.46 14.84
C GLU A 482 -18.32 17.35 16.32
N ILE A 483 -17.90 16.28 17.01
CA ILE A 483 -18.13 16.14 18.46
C ILE A 483 -17.47 17.30 19.22
N ARG A 484 -16.25 17.65 18.83
CA ARG A 484 -15.46 18.69 19.48
C ARG A 484 -16.11 20.07 19.32
N LYS A 485 -16.81 20.37 18.23
CA LYS A 485 -17.55 21.65 18.09
C LYS A 485 -18.55 21.84 19.24
N ASN A 486 -19.26 20.78 19.62
CA ASN A 486 -20.21 20.80 20.74
C ASN A 486 -19.51 20.92 22.11
N ILE A 487 -18.35 20.28 22.27
CA ILE A 487 -17.57 20.38 23.50
C ILE A 487 -16.98 21.78 23.65
N ILE A 488 -16.34 22.31 22.60
CA ILE A 488 -15.73 23.65 22.62
C ILE A 488 -16.80 24.70 22.89
N SER A 489 -17.94 24.68 22.20
CA SER A 489 -18.99 25.68 22.41
C SER A 489 -19.48 25.72 23.87
N ARG A 490 -19.58 24.56 24.54
CA ARG A 490 -20.01 24.45 25.94
C ARG A 490 -18.92 24.74 26.96
N TRP A 491 -17.68 24.32 26.69
CA TRP A 491 -16.58 24.34 27.65
C TRP A 491 -15.52 25.41 27.39
N MET A 492 -15.67 26.25 26.35
CA MET A 492 -14.69 27.28 26.00
C MET A 492 -14.37 28.20 27.18
N ILE A 493 -15.38 28.75 27.85
CA ILE A 493 -15.16 29.67 28.97
C ILE A 493 -14.48 28.98 30.16
N PRO A 494 -14.96 27.83 30.67
CA PRO A 494 -14.26 27.08 31.71
C PRO A 494 -12.84 26.63 31.33
N MET A 495 -12.62 26.26 30.06
CA MET A 495 -11.31 25.82 29.55
C MET A 495 -10.31 26.98 29.55
N VAL A 496 -10.73 28.17 29.10
CA VAL A 496 -9.91 29.38 29.15
C VAL A 496 -9.65 29.79 30.60
N ALA A 497 -10.66 29.75 31.47
CA ALA A 497 -10.48 30.03 32.90
C ALA A 497 -9.51 29.04 33.58
N GLY A 498 -9.62 27.75 33.25
CA GLY A 498 -8.71 26.70 33.71
C GLY A 498 -7.29 26.88 33.20
N LEU A 499 -7.12 27.26 31.93
CA LEU A 499 -5.81 27.59 31.35
C LEU A 499 -5.18 28.81 32.04
N ILE A 500 -5.95 29.87 32.30
CA ILE A 500 -5.48 31.03 33.05
C ILE A 500 -5.08 30.63 34.47
N ALA A 501 -5.89 29.82 35.16
CA ALA A 501 -5.58 29.32 36.50
C ALA A 501 -4.28 28.49 36.50
N LEU A 502 -4.09 27.61 35.51
CA LEU A 502 -2.88 26.83 35.33
C LEU A 502 -1.65 27.74 35.12
N ILE A 503 -1.76 28.74 34.25
CA ILE A 503 -0.68 29.73 34.03
C ILE A 503 -0.36 30.48 35.33
N VAL A 504 -1.37 30.92 36.10
CA VAL A 504 -1.17 31.58 37.39
C VAL A 504 -0.47 30.66 38.40
N LEU A 505 -0.84 29.37 38.44
CA LEU A 505 -0.19 28.37 39.29
C LEU A 505 1.27 28.16 38.88
N ILE A 506 1.56 28.07 37.58
CA ILE A 506 2.93 27.96 37.05
C ILE A 506 3.74 29.21 37.44
N ILE A 507 3.20 30.41 37.26
CA ILE A 507 3.89 31.67 37.65
C ILE A 507 4.15 31.71 39.16
N LYS A 508 3.17 31.34 39.98
CA LYS A 508 3.33 31.26 41.44
C LYS A 508 4.38 30.23 41.84
N PHE A 509 4.39 29.07 41.20
CA PHE A 509 5.37 28.01 41.41
C PHE A 509 6.77 28.46 41.02
N LEU A 510 6.96 29.02 39.82
CA LEU A 510 8.25 29.56 39.36
C LEU A 510 8.73 30.70 40.26
N GLY A 511 7.83 31.56 40.74
CA GLY A 511 8.12 32.61 41.71
C GLY A 511 8.56 32.06 43.08
N TRP A 512 7.90 31.01 43.57
CA TRP A 512 8.30 30.29 44.78
C TRP A 512 9.65 29.59 44.60
N ALA A 513 9.85 28.92 43.47
CA ALA A 513 11.10 28.24 43.13
C ALA A 513 12.27 29.24 43.05
N LYS A 514 12.06 30.41 42.43
CA LYS A 514 13.03 31.51 42.39
C LYS A 514 13.39 32.00 43.80
N LYS A 515 12.39 32.19 44.68
CA LYS A 515 12.63 32.61 46.08
C LYS A 515 13.42 31.55 46.86
N LYS A 516 13.07 30.28 46.71
CA LYS A 516 13.79 29.16 47.32
C LYS A 516 15.22 29.05 46.80
N ASN A 517 15.44 29.12 45.49
CA ASN A 517 16.78 29.11 44.89
C ASN A 517 17.66 30.28 45.40
N LYS A 518 17.09 31.48 45.56
CA LYS A 518 17.80 32.63 46.15
C LYS A 518 18.11 32.44 47.64
N ALA A 519 17.25 31.79 48.41
CA ALA A 519 17.55 31.47 49.81
C ALA A 519 18.68 30.43 49.91
N VAL A 520 18.70 29.47 48.99
CA VAL A 520 19.71 28.41 48.91
C VAL A 520 21.07 28.95 48.49
N SER A 521 21.14 30.04 47.71
CA SER A 521 22.41 30.67 47.32
C SER A 521 23.20 31.21 48.52
N LEU A 522 22.50 31.61 49.59
CA LEU A 522 23.11 32.15 50.80
C LEU A 522 23.52 31.06 51.81
N LYS A 523 23.15 29.79 51.57
CA LYS A 523 23.39 28.67 52.47
C LYS A 523 24.80 28.09 52.26
N VAL A 524 25.63 28.10 53.29
CA VAL A 524 26.97 27.49 53.28
C VAL A 524 26.85 26.00 53.62
N GLY A 525 27.43 25.11 52.79
CA GLY A 525 27.41 23.65 52.98
C GLY A 525 26.64 22.87 51.91
N GLU A 526 26.42 21.58 52.15
CA GLU A 526 25.76 20.67 51.20
C GLU A 526 24.29 21.03 50.96
N LYS A 527 23.88 20.98 49.70
CA LYS A 527 22.51 21.24 49.28
C LYS A 527 21.68 19.96 49.44
N THR A 528 20.40 20.12 49.72
CA THR A 528 19.48 18.99 49.81
C THR A 528 19.08 18.53 48.40
N TYR A 529 18.70 17.27 48.26
CA TYR A 529 18.30 16.69 46.98
C TYR A 529 17.16 17.48 46.29
N GLY A 530 16.17 17.96 47.04
CA GLY A 530 15.07 18.78 46.50
C GLY A 530 15.52 20.16 46.04
N GLU A 531 16.50 20.77 46.71
CA GLU A 531 17.09 22.05 46.30
C GLU A 531 17.87 21.90 44.99
N GLU A 532 18.60 20.79 44.81
CA GLU A 532 19.33 20.47 43.58
C GLU A 532 18.37 20.28 42.38
N LEU A 533 17.28 19.52 42.54
CA LEU A 533 16.30 19.35 41.47
C LEU A 533 15.60 20.66 41.10
N LEU A 534 15.24 21.46 42.10
CA LEU A 534 14.56 22.74 41.90
C LEU A 534 15.47 23.78 41.21
N TYR A 535 16.79 23.57 41.25
CA TYR A 535 17.76 24.40 40.55
C TYR A 535 17.63 24.31 39.03
N ALA A 536 17.13 23.18 38.48
CA ALA A 536 16.90 23.03 37.04
C ALA A 536 15.97 24.12 36.48
N PHE A 537 14.93 24.51 37.22
CA PHE A 537 14.02 25.59 36.80
C PHE A 537 14.68 26.98 36.75
N HIS A 538 15.76 27.21 37.49
CA HIS A 538 16.53 28.44 37.38
C HIS A 538 17.45 28.39 36.16
N LEU A 539 18.17 27.28 36.00
CA LEU A 539 19.12 27.06 34.91
C LEU A 539 18.47 27.17 33.53
N VAL A 540 17.25 26.65 33.37
CA VAL A 540 16.49 26.69 32.10
C VAL A 540 16.31 28.12 31.55
N PHE A 541 16.22 29.13 32.41
CA PHE A 541 16.02 30.53 32.01
C PHE A 541 17.27 31.41 32.19
N HIS A 542 18.26 30.94 32.93
CA HIS A 542 19.52 31.65 33.19
C HIS A 542 20.71 30.71 32.95
N PRO A 543 21.01 30.33 31.70
CA PRO A 543 21.97 29.26 31.42
C PRO A 543 23.40 29.60 31.82
N PHE A 544 23.91 30.81 31.53
CA PHE A 544 25.31 31.18 31.83
C PHE A 544 25.61 31.12 33.34
N ASP A 545 24.87 31.91 34.14
CA ASP A 545 24.99 31.89 35.60
C ASP A 545 24.63 30.50 36.14
N GLY A 546 23.60 29.88 35.56
CA GLY A 546 23.08 28.58 35.91
C GLY A 546 24.13 27.48 35.92
N PHE A 547 24.83 27.31 34.79
CA PHE A 547 25.91 26.33 34.64
C PHE A 547 27.16 26.71 35.41
N TRP A 548 27.44 28.00 35.60
CA TRP A 548 28.59 28.45 36.38
C TRP A 548 28.45 28.03 37.85
N ASP A 549 27.29 28.29 38.43
CA ASP A 549 26.88 27.87 39.78
C ASP A 549 26.84 26.33 39.91
N LEU A 550 26.48 25.63 38.83
CA LEU A 550 26.48 24.16 38.79
C LEU A 550 27.90 23.59 38.95
N LYS A 551 28.89 24.17 38.25
CA LYS A 551 30.31 23.77 38.28
C LYS A 551 31.01 24.23 39.57
N HIS A 552 30.88 25.51 39.93
CA HIS A 552 31.70 26.11 40.99
C HIS A 552 31.04 26.05 42.37
N GLU A 553 29.74 26.31 42.47
CA GLU A 553 29.01 26.30 43.74
C GLU A 553 28.40 24.93 44.08
N LYS A 554 28.59 23.92 43.21
CA LYS A 554 28.06 22.56 43.37
C LYS A 554 26.55 22.54 43.64
N ARG A 555 25.81 23.41 42.93
CA ARG A 555 24.34 23.54 43.03
C ARG A 555 23.58 22.35 42.47
N GLY A 556 24.26 21.52 41.66
CA GLY A 556 23.74 20.26 41.14
C GLY A 556 24.56 19.06 41.62
N SER A 557 23.96 17.88 41.49
CA SER A 557 24.59 16.61 41.85
C SER A 557 24.30 15.54 40.80
N VAL A 558 25.07 14.44 40.83
CA VAL A 558 24.87 13.29 39.94
C VAL A 558 23.51 12.62 40.19
N ARG A 559 23.06 12.54 41.45
CA ARG A 559 21.73 11.99 41.80
C ARG A 559 20.59 12.81 41.19
N ALA A 560 20.71 14.15 41.22
CA ALA A 560 19.71 15.04 40.64
C ALA A 560 19.74 14.98 39.11
N ALA A 561 20.94 14.95 38.51
CA ALA A 561 21.13 14.75 37.07
C ALA A 561 20.51 13.43 36.58
N ALA A 562 20.78 12.32 37.25
CA ALA A 562 20.20 11.01 36.94
C ALA A 562 18.66 11.00 37.10
N THR A 563 18.12 11.76 38.06
CA THR A 563 16.67 11.91 38.21
C THR A 563 16.05 12.67 37.04
N ILE A 564 16.66 13.76 36.58
CA ILE A 564 16.16 14.52 35.42
C ILE A 564 16.20 13.64 34.15
N LEU A 565 17.27 12.86 33.97
CA LEU A 565 17.35 11.86 32.90
C LEU A 565 16.23 10.82 33.02
N GLY A 566 15.98 10.29 34.21
CA GLY A 566 14.88 9.36 34.49
C GLY A 566 13.49 9.95 34.19
N ILE A 567 13.23 11.19 34.60
CA ILE A 567 11.98 11.91 34.30
C ILE A 567 11.83 12.10 32.78
N THR A 568 12.92 12.38 32.08
CA THR A 568 12.93 12.49 30.61
C THR A 568 12.55 11.17 29.95
N ILE A 569 13.14 10.06 30.40
CA ILE A 569 12.77 8.70 29.93
C ILE A 569 11.29 8.42 30.19
N VAL A 570 10.78 8.73 31.40
CA VAL A 570 9.37 8.53 31.73
C VAL A 570 8.46 9.39 30.85
N ALA A 571 8.84 10.62 30.53
CA ALA A 571 8.07 11.48 29.62
C ALA A 571 8.01 10.91 28.20
N PHE A 572 9.10 10.38 27.66
CA PHE A 572 9.10 9.70 26.36
C PHE A 572 8.34 8.37 26.39
N PHE A 573 8.40 7.63 27.49
CA PHE A 573 7.59 6.44 27.67
C PHE A 573 6.09 6.78 27.70
N TYR A 574 5.71 7.82 28.46
CA TYR A 574 4.35 8.35 28.49
C TYR A 574 3.91 8.84 27.10
N GLN A 575 4.79 9.49 26.33
CA GLN A 575 4.49 9.88 24.96
C GLN A 575 4.09 8.69 24.09
N GLY A 576 4.75 7.54 24.24
CA GLY A 576 4.40 6.33 23.49
C GLY A 576 3.01 5.77 23.82
N ILE A 577 2.62 5.79 25.11
CA ILE A 577 1.36 5.17 25.58
C ILE A 577 0.19 6.14 25.76
N GLY A 578 0.46 7.44 25.81
CA GLY A 578 -0.51 8.49 26.16
C GLY A 578 -1.00 9.31 24.97
N GLN A 579 -0.58 8.97 23.76
CA GLN A 579 -1.03 9.63 22.53
C GLN A 579 -2.47 9.29 22.21
N GLY A 580 -3.23 10.27 21.70
CA GLY A 580 -4.57 10.03 21.17
C GLY A 580 -4.53 9.22 19.86
N TYR A 581 -5.60 8.50 19.56
CA TYR A 581 -5.72 7.62 18.38
C TYR A 581 -5.26 8.26 17.07
N MET A 582 -5.56 9.54 16.81
CA MET A 582 -5.14 10.21 15.56
C MET A 582 -3.62 10.32 15.39
N PHE A 583 -2.86 10.27 16.49
CA PHE A 583 -1.40 10.40 16.52
C PHE A 583 -0.69 9.06 16.72
N ASN A 584 -1.40 8.06 17.27
CA ASN A 584 -0.93 6.69 17.38
C ASN A 584 -2.09 5.70 17.11
N PRO A 585 -2.57 5.57 15.87
CA PRO A 585 -3.77 4.79 15.57
C PRO A 585 -3.59 3.29 15.79
N ARG A 586 -2.34 2.82 15.79
CA ARG A 586 -1.98 1.42 15.95
C ARG A 586 -1.62 1.05 17.39
N ASP A 587 -1.75 1.97 18.34
CA ASP A 587 -1.29 1.83 19.73
C ASP A 587 0.10 1.19 19.82
N THR A 588 0.99 1.55 18.90
CA THR A 588 2.33 0.96 18.84
C THR A 588 3.24 1.74 19.77
N TYR A 589 3.76 1.07 20.79
CA TYR A 589 4.70 1.67 21.73
C TYR A 589 5.91 0.76 21.94
N SER A 590 7.08 1.40 22.03
CA SER A 590 8.31 0.72 22.39
C SER A 590 8.27 0.30 23.86
N THR A 591 8.94 -0.81 24.18
CA THR A 591 9.13 -1.21 25.58
C THR A 591 9.89 -0.12 26.34
N ILE A 592 9.70 -0.07 27.67
CA ILE A 592 10.44 0.86 28.53
C ILE A 592 11.96 0.70 28.37
N PHE A 593 12.44 -0.51 28.06
CA PHE A 593 13.85 -0.77 27.81
C PHE A 593 14.38 -0.07 26.55
N ILE A 594 13.62 -0.15 25.44
CA ILE A 594 13.96 0.57 24.21
C ILE A 594 13.94 2.09 24.46
N GLN A 595 13.00 2.60 25.26
CA GLN A 595 12.94 4.02 25.61
C GLN A 595 14.08 4.47 26.53
N ILE A 596 14.55 3.62 27.44
CA ILE A 596 15.76 3.88 28.22
C ILE A 596 16.95 4.01 27.27
N ILE A 597 17.11 3.09 26.31
CA ILE A 597 18.19 3.13 25.33
C ILE A 597 18.11 4.40 24.46
N SER A 598 16.92 4.74 23.95
CA SER A 598 16.73 5.87 23.02
C SER A 598 17.12 7.23 23.62
N VAL A 599 17.02 7.39 24.94
CA VAL A 599 17.39 8.63 25.64
C VAL A 599 18.77 8.52 26.30
N ALA A 600 19.06 7.42 27.01
CA ALA A 600 20.30 7.30 27.78
C ALA A 600 21.53 7.12 26.88
N VAL A 601 21.44 6.36 25.79
CA VAL A 601 22.61 6.12 24.91
C VAL A 601 23.09 7.40 24.25
N PRO A 602 22.24 8.24 23.62
CA PRO A 602 22.69 9.52 23.08
C PRO A 602 23.32 10.44 24.13
N VAL A 603 22.77 10.49 25.35
CA VAL A 603 23.33 11.27 26.46
C VAL A 603 24.70 10.75 26.87
N LEU A 604 24.86 9.43 27.01
CA LEU A 604 26.14 8.83 27.37
C LEU A 604 27.19 8.98 26.27
N LEU A 605 26.79 8.82 25.01
CA LEU A 605 27.66 9.05 23.85
C LEU A 605 28.11 10.50 23.77
N TRP A 606 27.20 11.45 24.02
CA TRP A 606 27.53 12.87 24.11
C TRP A 606 28.56 13.12 25.21
N VAL A 607 28.31 12.61 26.42
CA VAL A 607 29.21 12.78 27.57
C VAL A 607 30.59 12.19 27.30
N VAL A 608 30.67 10.96 26.77
CA VAL A 608 31.93 10.29 26.48
C VAL A 608 32.66 10.96 25.31
N GLY A 609 31.96 11.24 24.21
CA GLY A 609 32.54 11.88 23.03
C GLY A 609 33.07 13.29 23.35
N ASN A 610 32.32 14.05 24.15
CA ASN A 610 32.72 15.37 24.58
C ASN A 610 33.91 15.31 25.56
N TRP A 611 33.89 14.37 26.52
CA TRP A 611 35.01 14.13 27.43
C TRP A 611 36.29 13.72 26.68
N CYS A 612 36.21 12.86 25.67
CA CYS A 612 37.37 12.47 24.87
C CYS A 612 38.04 13.66 24.15
N LEU A 613 37.26 14.71 23.83
CA LEU A 613 37.75 15.89 23.13
C LEU A 613 38.30 16.98 24.05
N THR A 614 38.11 16.86 25.37
CA THR A 614 38.67 17.86 26.30
C THR A 614 40.18 17.87 26.29
N THR A 615 40.82 16.73 26.03
CA THR A 615 42.29 16.64 25.89
C THR A 615 42.80 17.30 24.62
N LEU A 616 42.02 17.26 23.53
CA LEU A 616 42.38 17.85 22.24
C LEU A 616 42.14 19.37 22.19
N PHE A 617 41.13 19.83 22.91
CA PHE A 617 40.69 21.22 22.92
C PHE A 617 40.90 21.88 24.29
N ASP A 618 41.83 21.44 25.13
CA ASP A 618 42.14 22.02 26.45
C ASP A 618 40.89 22.38 27.29
N GLY A 619 39.97 21.42 27.46
CA GLY A 619 38.74 21.60 28.23
C GLY A 619 38.91 21.24 29.70
N GLU A 620 38.37 22.09 30.58
CA GLU A 620 38.49 21.87 32.04
C GLU A 620 37.47 20.88 32.62
N GLY A 621 36.36 20.64 31.94
CA GLY A 621 35.25 19.84 32.44
C GLY A 621 35.61 18.36 32.63
N SER A 622 35.32 17.82 33.82
CA SER A 622 35.42 16.37 34.06
C SER A 622 34.20 15.64 33.49
N MET A 623 34.31 14.32 33.26
CA MET A 623 33.17 13.49 32.81
C MET A 623 31.92 13.66 33.70
N LYS A 624 32.13 13.84 35.01
CA LYS A 624 31.06 14.11 35.98
C LYS A 624 30.38 15.45 35.70
N ASP A 625 31.16 16.51 35.44
CA ASP A 625 30.62 17.85 35.20
C ASP A 625 29.84 17.90 33.89
N ILE A 626 30.38 17.26 32.84
CA ILE A 626 29.72 17.11 31.54
C ILE A 626 28.39 16.36 31.69
N PHE A 627 28.37 15.25 32.45
CA PHE A 627 27.15 14.49 32.70
C PHE A 627 26.07 15.31 33.43
N ILE A 628 26.45 16.05 34.48
CA ILE A 628 25.49 16.89 35.22
C ILE A 628 24.98 18.01 34.30
N ALA A 629 25.86 18.73 33.59
CA ALA A 629 25.45 19.79 32.67
C ALA A 629 24.52 19.26 31.55
N THR A 630 24.84 18.10 30.99
CA THR A 630 24.03 17.45 29.93
C THR A 630 22.64 17.09 30.45
N CYS A 631 22.54 16.44 31.62
CA CYS A 631 21.24 16.04 32.17
C CYS A 631 20.39 17.24 32.58
N TYR A 632 20.97 18.30 33.16
CA TYR A 632 20.23 19.51 33.50
C TYR A 632 19.74 20.26 32.26
N SER A 633 20.46 20.15 31.13
CA SER A 633 20.01 20.70 29.84
C SER A 633 18.75 20.01 29.31
N LEU A 634 18.48 18.76 29.72
CA LEU A 634 17.27 18.02 29.33
C LEU A 634 16.01 18.48 30.06
N ALA A 635 16.11 19.26 31.15
CA ALA A 635 14.99 19.64 32.00
C ALA A 635 13.75 20.24 31.29
N PRO A 636 13.86 21.00 30.18
CA PRO A 636 12.68 21.46 29.43
C PRO A 636 11.91 20.32 28.74
N LEU A 637 12.62 19.30 28.27
CA LEU A 637 12.08 18.28 27.36
C LEU A 637 10.93 17.47 27.96
N PRO A 638 10.98 16.99 29.23
CA PRO A 638 9.84 16.33 29.86
C PRO A 638 8.55 17.16 29.83
N VAL A 639 8.66 18.49 30.00
CA VAL A 639 7.51 19.39 30.01
C VAL A 639 6.90 19.48 28.60
N PHE A 640 7.72 19.77 27.59
CA PHE A 640 7.26 19.89 26.20
C PHE A 640 6.66 18.57 25.68
N VAL A 641 7.31 17.45 25.95
CA VAL A 641 6.83 16.12 25.55
C VAL A 641 5.51 15.77 26.25
N THR A 642 5.41 15.98 27.56
CA THR A 642 4.17 15.67 28.31
C THR A 642 3.00 16.53 27.85
N VAL A 643 3.21 17.85 27.70
CA VAL A 643 2.18 18.77 27.23
C VAL A 643 1.74 18.42 25.81
N SER A 644 2.69 18.17 24.90
CA SER A 644 2.39 17.75 23.54
C SER A 644 1.58 16.44 23.50
N THR A 645 1.96 15.47 24.34
CA THR A 645 1.24 14.19 24.47
C THR A 645 -0.21 14.40 24.92
N ILE A 646 -0.45 15.22 25.94
CA ILE A 646 -1.82 15.53 26.39
C ILE A 646 -2.62 16.21 25.27
N LEU A 647 -2.02 17.14 24.54
CA LEU A 647 -2.69 17.84 23.43
C LEU A 647 -3.11 16.90 22.29
N THR A 648 -2.40 15.80 22.05
CA THR A 648 -2.76 14.83 21.00
C THR A 648 -4.16 14.22 21.21
N ASN A 649 -4.66 14.19 22.44
CA ASN A 649 -5.99 13.67 22.78
C ASN A 649 -7.14 14.67 22.51
N VAL A 650 -6.81 15.92 22.20
CA VAL A 650 -7.78 17.03 22.02
C VAL A 650 -7.69 17.64 20.61
N MET A 651 -6.53 17.55 20.00
CA MET A 651 -6.25 18.09 18.66
C MET A 651 -6.76 17.15 17.57
N VAL A 652 -7.19 17.71 16.45
CA VAL A 652 -7.56 16.94 15.23
C VAL A 652 -6.31 16.69 14.36
N ALA A 653 -6.37 15.73 13.44
CA ALA A 653 -5.23 15.35 12.59
C ALA A 653 -4.64 16.53 11.78
N SER A 654 -5.49 17.47 11.33
CA SER A 654 -5.04 18.68 10.62
C SER A 654 -4.22 19.67 11.46
N GLN A 655 -4.19 19.47 12.79
CA GLN A 655 -3.42 20.27 13.74
C GLN A 655 -2.13 19.56 14.19
N SER A 656 -1.76 18.44 13.56
CA SER A 656 -0.59 17.65 13.93
C SER A 656 0.71 18.45 13.91
N SER A 657 0.88 19.35 12.95
CA SER A 657 2.06 20.23 12.87
C SER A 657 2.23 21.12 14.11
N ILE A 658 1.14 21.52 14.77
CA ILE A 658 1.19 22.32 16.00
C ILE A 658 1.75 21.48 17.16
N VAL A 659 1.31 20.22 17.27
CA VAL A 659 1.78 19.28 18.29
C VAL A 659 3.27 18.99 18.13
N SER A 660 3.72 18.77 16.89
CA SER A 660 5.14 18.57 16.56
C SER A 660 5.99 19.80 16.89
N LEU A 661 5.51 21.00 16.54
CA LEU A 661 6.20 22.26 16.79
C LEU A 661 6.51 22.49 18.28
N ILE A 662 5.60 22.08 19.19
CA ILE A 662 5.82 22.15 20.64
C ILE A 662 7.04 21.30 21.07
N VAL A 663 7.13 20.07 20.56
CA VAL A 663 8.28 19.19 20.87
C VAL A 663 9.55 19.71 20.22
N THR A 664 9.47 20.23 18.99
CA THR A 664 10.59 20.86 18.28
C THR A 664 11.16 22.04 19.09
N PHE A 665 10.33 22.90 19.68
CA PHE A 665 10.81 23.95 20.57
C PHE A 665 11.55 23.39 21.78
N GLY A 666 11.06 22.30 22.37
CA GLY A 666 11.75 21.58 23.45
C GLY A 666 13.16 21.15 23.04
N TYR A 667 13.33 20.53 21.87
CA TYR A 667 14.64 20.13 21.37
C TYR A 667 15.57 21.31 21.06
N ILE A 668 15.06 22.38 20.44
CA ILE A 668 15.84 23.59 20.19
C ILE A 668 16.34 24.17 21.52
N TRP A 669 15.47 24.21 22.54
CA TRP A 669 15.83 24.72 23.86
C TRP A 669 16.91 23.86 24.53
N VAL A 670 16.79 22.53 24.46
CA VAL A 670 17.83 21.61 24.94
C VAL A 670 19.16 21.85 24.21
N GLY A 671 19.14 22.05 22.89
CA GLY A 671 20.35 22.35 22.12
C GLY A 671 21.04 23.64 22.56
N ILE A 672 20.27 24.69 22.84
CA ILE A 672 20.77 25.96 23.38
C ILE A 672 21.39 25.76 24.77
N LEU A 673 20.69 25.04 25.66
CA LEU A 673 21.20 24.75 27.00
C LEU A 673 22.45 23.88 26.98
N LEU A 674 22.50 22.84 26.14
CA LEU A 674 23.69 22.01 25.97
C LEU A 674 24.86 22.85 25.45
N PHE A 675 24.64 23.70 24.46
CA PHE A 675 25.68 24.58 23.91
C PHE A 675 26.28 25.48 25.00
N PHE A 676 25.44 26.23 25.73
CA PHE A 676 25.91 27.09 26.81
C PHE A 676 26.48 26.31 28.00
N GLY A 677 25.92 25.14 28.28
CA GLY A 677 26.44 24.23 29.31
C GLY A 677 27.87 23.82 29.03
N MET A 678 28.20 23.47 27.77
CA MET A 678 29.57 23.11 27.40
C MET A 678 30.51 24.33 27.40
N VAL A 679 30.07 25.50 26.94
CA VAL A 679 30.84 26.76 27.02
C VAL A 679 31.33 26.98 28.46
N VAL A 680 30.42 26.92 29.43
CA VAL A 680 30.73 27.23 30.84
C VAL A 680 31.46 26.07 31.53
N THR A 681 31.11 24.82 31.20
CA THR A 681 31.71 23.64 31.84
C THR A 681 33.19 23.51 31.49
N HIS A 682 33.56 23.80 30.24
CA HIS A 682 34.94 23.68 29.77
C HIS A 682 35.73 24.99 29.78
N ASP A 683 35.09 26.12 30.11
CA ASP A 683 35.66 27.46 29.97
C ASP A 683 36.12 27.77 28.53
N TYR A 684 35.28 27.42 27.57
CA TYR A 684 35.55 27.64 26.14
C TYR A 684 35.07 29.00 25.66
N SER A 685 35.79 29.58 24.70
CA SER A 685 35.21 30.66 23.89
C SER A 685 34.08 30.11 23.00
N THR A 686 33.10 30.95 22.67
CA THR A 686 31.94 30.54 21.85
C THR A 686 32.37 29.86 20.54
N GLY A 687 33.38 30.41 19.84
CA GLY A 687 33.90 29.84 18.60
C GLY A 687 34.56 28.46 18.80
N LYS A 688 35.34 28.30 19.88
CA LYS A 688 35.95 27.01 20.25
C LYS A 688 34.87 25.97 20.54
N ASN A 689 33.83 26.36 21.29
CA ASN A 689 32.72 25.46 21.63
C ASN A 689 31.92 24.98 20.40
N VAL A 690 31.76 25.81 19.36
CA VAL A 690 31.13 25.36 18.10
C VAL A 690 31.94 24.22 17.48
N VAL A 691 33.26 24.37 17.37
CA VAL A 691 34.13 23.34 16.80
C VAL A 691 34.13 22.08 17.66
N THR A 692 34.21 22.21 18.99
CA THR A 692 34.19 21.05 19.90
C THR A 692 32.84 20.34 19.91
N THR A 693 31.73 21.07 19.75
CA THR A 693 30.38 20.49 19.59
C THR A 693 30.29 19.66 18.31
N LEU A 694 30.76 20.20 17.17
CA LEU A 694 30.82 19.44 15.91
C LEU A 694 31.74 18.22 16.02
N GLY A 695 32.90 18.38 16.65
CA GLY A 695 33.80 17.27 16.93
C GLY A 695 33.15 16.20 17.81
N THR A 696 32.34 16.59 18.81
CA THR A 696 31.63 15.66 19.70
C THR A 696 30.66 14.81 18.90
N ILE A 697 29.91 15.40 17.95
CA ILE A 697 29.00 14.66 17.07
C ILE A 697 29.79 13.64 16.23
N VAL A 698 30.94 14.03 15.68
CA VAL A 698 31.83 13.10 14.94
C VAL A 698 32.31 11.97 15.85
N ALA A 699 32.73 12.29 17.08
CA ALA A 699 33.16 11.28 18.07
C ALA A 699 32.02 10.30 18.41
N MET A 700 30.78 10.79 18.58
CA MET A 700 29.61 9.93 18.79
C MET A 700 29.41 8.95 17.63
N CYS A 701 29.50 9.43 16.38
CA CYS A 701 29.39 8.58 15.19
C CYS A 701 30.48 7.50 15.15
N VAL A 702 31.73 7.86 15.48
CA VAL A 702 32.85 6.90 15.55
C VAL A 702 32.62 5.86 16.64
N ILE A 703 32.21 6.27 17.84
CA ILE A 703 31.92 5.35 18.96
C ILE A 703 30.78 4.40 18.56
N MET A 704 29.71 4.92 17.97
CA MET A 704 28.58 4.09 17.49
C MET A 704 29.02 3.10 16.42
N PHE A 705 29.83 3.53 15.45
CA PHE A 705 30.36 2.66 14.41
C PHE A 705 31.17 1.50 14.99
N VAL A 706 32.08 1.79 15.94
CA VAL A 706 32.87 0.76 16.63
C VAL A 706 31.98 -0.17 17.45
N ALA A 707 30.96 0.36 18.15
CA ALA A 707 30.02 -0.44 18.93
C ALA A 707 29.20 -1.40 18.06
N ILE A 708 28.75 -0.95 16.88
CA ILE A 708 28.02 -1.78 15.91
C ILE A 708 28.93 -2.87 15.35
N LEU A 709 30.18 -2.54 14.97
CA LEU A 709 31.15 -3.53 14.51
C LEU A 709 31.45 -4.60 15.57
N PHE A 710 31.66 -4.16 16.82
CA PHE A 710 31.90 -5.07 17.94
C PHE A 710 30.69 -5.96 18.21
N SER A 711 29.48 -5.40 18.24
CA SER A 711 28.24 -6.17 18.42
C SER A 711 28.04 -7.19 17.31
N SER A 712 28.31 -6.81 16.05
CA SER A 712 28.28 -7.73 14.91
C SER A 712 29.26 -8.89 15.08
N LEU A 713 30.48 -8.62 15.55
CA LEU A 713 31.48 -9.66 15.83
C LEU A 713 31.05 -10.60 16.96
N VAL A 714 30.50 -10.05 18.05
CA VAL A 714 29.98 -10.83 19.19
C VAL A 714 28.82 -11.72 18.76
N ILE A 715 27.87 -11.20 17.97
CA ILE A 715 26.76 -11.98 17.41
C ILE A 715 27.30 -13.13 16.56
N LYS A 716 28.24 -12.86 15.63
CA LYS A 716 28.85 -13.92 14.81
C LYS A 716 29.53 -15.00 15.66
N MET A 717 30.26 -14.60 16.71
CA MET A 717 30.91 -15.52 17.63
C MET A 717 29.88 -16.34 18.42
N ALA A 718 28.80 -15.72 18.90
CA ALA A 718 27.72 -16.40 19.60
C ALA A 718 26.99 -17.39 18.69
N THR A 719 26.65 -16.99 17.45
CA THR A 719 26.05 -17.88 16.45
C THR A 719 26.95 -19.06 16.13
N PHE A 720 28.26 -18.84 16.01
CA PHE A 720 29.23 -19.92 15.83
C PHE A 720 29.28 -20.89 17.02
N LEU A 721 29.27 -20.37 18.26
CA LEU A 721 29.23 -21.20 19.47
C LEU A 721 27.91 -21.98 19.58
N ILE A 722 26.78 -21.35 19.27
CA ILE A 722 25.47 -22.01 19.23
C ILE A 722 25.50 -23.13 18.18
N ALA A 723 25.99 -22.88 16.97
CA ALA A 723 26.11 -23.90 15.93
C ALA A 723 26.96 -25.10 16.39
N ILE A 724 28.07 -24.88 17.10
CA ILE A 724 28.88 -25.95 17.70
C ILE A 724 28.08 -26.73 18.75
N ILE A 725 27.36 -26.04 19.64
CA ILE A 725 26.56 -26.68 20.69
C ILE A 725 25.43 -27.51 20.08
N THR A 726 24.74 -26.99 19.06
CA THR A 726 23.67 -27.72 18.35
C THR A 726 24.21 -28.97 17.67
N GLU A 727 25.34 -28.87 16.95
CA GLU A 727 25.99 -30.03 16.31
C GLU A 727 26.44 -31.09 17.35
N LEU A 728 26.94 -30.66 18.52
CA LEU A 728 27.28 -31.57 19.61
C LEU A 728 26.05 -32.26 20.21
N ALA A 729 24.95 -31.53 20.37
CA ALA A 729 23.69 -32.07 20.88
C ALA A 729 23.08 -33.08 19.89
N ASP A 730 23.11 -32.77 18.59
CA ASP A 730 22.60 -33.65 17.52
C ASP A 730 23.43 -34.93 17.38
N ARG A 731 24.72 -34.91 17.76
CA ARG A 731 25.59 -36.11 17.78
C ARG A 731 25.46 -36.95 19.06
N LEU A 732 24.88 -36.39 20.11
CA LEU A 732 24.65 -37.07 21.40
C LEU A 732 23.22 -37.61 21.54
N ALA A 733 22.27 -37.11 20.75
CA ALA A 733 20.94 -37.67 20.53
C ALA A 733 21.01 -38.87 19.56
#